data_AF-A0A0J6F531-F1
#
_entry.id   AF-A0A0J6F531-F1
#
_cell.length_a   1.000
_cell.length_b   1.000
_cell.length_c   1.000
_cell.angle_alpha   90.00
_cell.angle_beta   90.00
_cell.angle_gamma   90.00
#
_symmetry.space_group_name_H-M   'P 1'
#
loop_
_entity.id
_entity.type
_entity.pdbx_description
1 polymer ?
#
loop_
_entity_poly.entity_id
_entity_poly.type
_entity_poly.pdbx_seq_one_letter_code
_entity_poly.pdbx_strand_id
1 'polypeptide(L)'
;MWVVSRAINQAKDVIYIHDWWLSPELYMRRPAAISQKWRLDRLLQRKAQEGVKVFVIMYRNINSAIPIDSEYSKFSLLDLHPNVFVQRSPNQFRQNTFFWAHHEKLCIIDHTLAFIGGIDLCFGRWDTPQHLLTDDKLTGFELTDAPKDADHCQLWPGKDYSNPRVQDFYDLDKPYEEMYDREVVPRMPWHDIAMHVVGQPARDLTRHFVQRWNYILRQRKPTRPTPFLLPPPDFNPADLEALGLDGSCEVQVLRSSSTWSTGTPEVTEHSIMNAYVKMIEKSEHFVYIENQFFVSSCEVEGKKIENLIGDALVERIVRAARNEEDWRAVILIPLMPGFQNTVDTEGGTSVRLIMQCQYRSICRGETSIFGRLRAQGIEPEDYIQFFSLRSWGRIGPRKHFVTEQLYIHAKCMIVDDRVAIIGSANINERSMLGSRDSECAAIVRDTDLIWSTMAGKAYLVGRFPHTLRMRLMREHLGVDVDEIMEQEMGGEVESRESRQENSDSCASEGQRDTDNWGEREDEREILERRHRLQDEFLARSEDMHSFNHDVDWEQANNPNLKSNRKLTADARVTRNPSHRKDLEGFGVDQMQILHEAGQITGRDSFLGQDNVEYLKEVDVNEKQKLQKDSKQRSDSRLPTPSELNTQEEDHPSILEAADTPADVLNQQQMAFHNDDAASNQPTQANPLTQSNNCHLMLPASARPIIDKDCMKDPLCDAFYLDTWQAIAENNTKVFRMVFRCMPDSEVKSWKEYKEYTAYAERFADMQNNYFYDENAPHLQPSGGSKLQSGPPGAGVTSTVGKVGHDVEKIGSEAKQVVANHLSNEASAEDSLKQWAAEANRAQIERQQEELAKVETLGEKEALKAVETKSSQSSGNVEPSVAFPDVDKALERQRSGAQTNGYPDALTLNGSLSQRRRRRGTTRSSKREFHASDDIISMHEAEELLGMVQGHLVLWPYEWLEREEQGVTKNIHSKRSPKWYLIQFCSTTADSV
;
A
#
# COMPACT_ATOMS: atom_id res chain seq x y z
N MET A 1 9.22 -5.68 -4.06
CA MET A 1 10.50 -4.94 -4.17
C MET A 1 11.69 -5.81 -4.58
N TRP A 2 11.83 -7.04 -4.10
CA TRP A 2 12.89 -7.97 -4.53
C TRP A 2 13.03 -8.07 -6.06
N VAL A 3 11.93 -8.39 -6.74
CA VAL A 3 11.88 -8.55 -8.21
C VAL A 3 12.26 -7.24 -8.93
N VAL A 4 11.85 -6.07 -8.40
CA VAL A 4 12.24 -4.76 -8.95
C VAL A 4 13.75 -4.56 -8.85
N SER A 5 14.37 -4.90 -7.71
CA SER A 5 15.82 -4.78 -7.54
C SER A 5 16.60 -5.67 -8.52
N ARG A 6 16.09 -6.88 -8.77
CA ARG A 6 16.67 -7.80 -9.76
C ARG A 6 16.56 -7.20 -11.16
N ALA A 7 15.39 -6.71 -11.52
CA ALA A 7 15.15 -6.11 -12.82
C ALA A 7 16.02 -4.87 -13.09
N ILE A 8 16.15 -3.97 -12.11
CA ILE A 8 17.08 -2.82 -12.19
C ILE A 8 18.53 -3.31 -12.36
N ASN A 9 18.95 -4.32 -11.59
CA ASN A 9 20.31 -4.85 -11.68
C ASN A 9 20.62 -5.45 -13.07
N GLN A 10 19.60 -6.02 -13.73
CA GLN A 10 19.71 -6.63 -15.06
C GLN A 10 19.56 -5.64 -16.22
N ALA A 11 19.14 -4.40 -15.96
CA ALA A 11 18.95 -3.38 -16.99
C ALA A 11 20.24 -3.16 -17.82
N LYS A 12 20.12 -3.09 -19.14
CA LYS A 12 21.25 -2.87 -20.05
C LYS A 12 21.16 -1.55 -20.82
N ASP A 13 19.96 -0.97 -20.92
CA ASP A 13 19.70 0.12 -21.85
C ASP A 13 19.16 1.37 -21.12
N VAL A 14 17.94 1.26 -20.58
CA VAL A 14 17.20 2.39 -20.00
C VAL A 14 16.32 1.96 -18.83
N ILE A 15 16.23 2.83 -17.83
CA ILE A 15 15.32 2.68 -16.69
C ILE A 15 14.40 3.90 -16.63
N TYR A 16 13.09 3.67 -16.60
CA TYR A 16 12.09 4.71 -16.35
C TYR A 16 11.42 4.49 -15.00
N ILE A 17 11.39 5.50 -14.15
CA ILE A 17 10.73 5.46 -12.84
C ILE A 17 9.72 6.60 -12.76
N HIS A 18 8.48 6.29 -12.44
CA HIS A 18 7.45 7.26 -12.12
C HIS A 18 6.87 6.95 -10.74
N ASP A 19 6.96 7.90 -9.80
CA ASP A 19 6.46 7.70 -8.43
C ASP A 19 5.72 8.93 -7.90
N TRP A 20 4.76 8.70 -7.00
CA TRP A 20 4.17 9.78 -6.20
C TRP A 20 5.16 10.25 -5.12
N TRP A 21 5.89 9.30 -4.52
CA TRP A 21 6.99 9.55 -3.61
C TRP A 21 8.11 8.53 -3.81
N LEU A 22 9.36 8.99 -3.82
CA LEU A 22 10.55 8.14 -3.99
C LEU A 22 11.55 8.47 -2.89
N SER A 23 12.00 7.46 -2.14
CA SER A 23 13.05 7.58 -1.11
C SER A 23 14.36 6.97 -1.65
N PRO A 24 15.39 7.78 -1.97
CA PRO A 24 16.63 7.26 -2.57
C PRO A 24 17.32 6.20 -1.71
N GLU A 25 17.26 6.32 -0.38
CA GLU A 25 17.95 5.47 0.57
C GLU A 25 17.16 4.20 0.96
N LEU A 26 16.08 3.89 0.25
CA LEU A 26 15.28 2.68 0.46
C LEU A 26 16.09 1.41 0.17
N TYR A 27 16.10 0.47 1.12
CA TYR A 27 16.63 -0.87 0.89
C TYR A 27 15.61 -1.76 0.18
N MET A 28 15.96 -2.21 -1.02
CA MET A 28 15.07 -3.01 -1.87
C MET A 28 15.02 -4.51 -1.48
N ARG A 29 16.02 -4.97 -0.73
CA ARG A 29 16.14 -6.33 -0.17
C ARG A 29 16.37 -6.24 1.34
N ARG A 30 15.89 -7.22 2.11
CA ARG A 30 15.98 -7.28 3.58
C ARG A 30 16.58 -8.60 4.06
N PRO A 31 17.18 -8.66 5.26
CA PRO A 31 17.48 -7.55 6.18
C PRO A 31 18.46 -6.54 5.59
N ALA A 32 18.36 -5.27 6.00
CA ALA A 32 19.23 -4.20 5.49
C ALA A 32 20.71 -4.46 5.83
N ALA A 33 20.97 -5.11 6.97
CA ALA A 33 22.30 -5.43 7.51
C ALA A 33 23.19 -6.31 6.62
N ILE A 34 22.61 -7.00 5.63
CA ILE A 34 23.33 -7.81 4.64
C ILE A 34 23.01 -7.39 3.19
N SER A 35 22.17 -6.37 3.02
CA SER A 35 21.61 -5.95 1.73
C SER A 35 22.01 -4.52 1.35
N GLN A 36 23.09 -3.99 1.92
CA GLN A 36 23.47 -2.58 1.79
C GLN A 36 23.69 -2.14 0.34
N LYS A 37 24.23 -3.04 -0.50
CA LYS A 37 24.45 -2.78 -1.93
C LYS A 37 23.17 -2.75 -2.77
N TRP A 38 22.05 -3.16 -2.20
CA TRP A 38 20.72 -3.18 -2.82
C TRP A 38 19.87 -1.96 -2.41
N ARG A 39 20.48 -0.94 -1.80
CA ARG A 39 19.88 0.38 -1.62
C ARG A 39 19.62 1.03 -2.99
N LEU A 40 18.45 1.65 -3.17
CA LEU A 40 17.95 2.09 -4.48
C LEU A 40 18.92 3.07 -5.16
N ASP A 41 19.38 4.09 -4.46
CA ASP A 41 20.38 5.07 -4.91
C ASP A 41 21.69 4.42 -5.41
N ARG A 42 22.27 3.49 -4.64
CA ARG A 42 23.50 2.78 -4.99
C ARG A 42 23.30 1.86 -6.20
N LEU A 43 22.14 1.20 -6.28
CA LEU A 43 21.79 0.35 -7.40
C LEU A 43 21.67 1.18 -8.69
N LEU A 44 20.94 2.30 -8.66
CA LEU A 44 20.81 3.21 -9.80
C LEU A 44 22.15 3.83 -10.19
N GLN A 45 22.99 4.21 -9.21
CA GLN A 45 24.32 4.74 -9.48
C GLN A 45 25.19 3.74 -10.23
N ARG A 46 25.22 2.47 -9.79
CA ARG A 46 25.99 1.41 -10.45
C ARG A 46 25.54 1.21 -11.89
N LYS A 47 24.23 1.08 -12.13
CA LYS A 47 23.68 0.92 -13.48
C LYS A 47 23.97 2.14 -14.36
N ALA A 48 23.90 3.34 -13.80
CA ALA A 48 24.24 4.55 -14.52
C ALA A 48 25.73 4.63 -14.91
N GLN A 49 26.64 4.10 -14.08
CA GLN A 49 28.07 3.98 -14.36
C GLN A 49 28.36 2.91 -15.43
N GLU A 50 27.55 1.86 -15.51
CA GLU A 50 27.59 0.84 -16.57
C GLU A 50 27.07 1.34 -17.93
N GLY A 51 26.53 2.57 -17.99
CA GLY A 51 26.06 3.21 -19.22
C GLY A 51 24.54 3.37 -19.31
N VAL A 52 23.76 2.70 -18.45
CA VAL A 52 22.29 2.76 -18.46
C VAL A 52 21.80 4.18 -18.21
N LYS A 53 20.84 4.66 -19.01
CA LYS A 53 20.18 5.96 -18.76
C LYS A 53 18.99 5.79 -17.83
N VAL A 54 18.89 6.62 -16.80
CA VAL A 54 17.82 6.56 -15.80
C VAL A 54 16.97 7.83 -15.89
N PHE A 55 15.67 7.68 -16.15
CA PHE A 55 14.72 8.78 -16.28
C PHE A 55 13.65 8.69 -15.19
N VAL A 56 13.55 9.73 -14.37
CA VAL A 56 12.64 9.75 -13.22
C VAL A 56 11.65 10.90 -13.34
N ILE A 57 10.36 10.60 -13.19
CA ILE A 57 9.29 11.59 -12.97
C ILE A 57 8.77 11.39 -11.55
N MET A 58 8.74 12.45 -10.76
CA MET A 58 8.17 12.41 -9.42
C MET A 58 7.16 13.52 -9.21
N TYR A 59 6.16 13.27 -8.37
CA TYR A 59 5.22 14.32 -7.98
C TYR A 59 5.93 15.46 -7.24
N ARG A 60 5.62 16.71 -7.62
CA ARG A 60 6.09 17.91 -6.93
C ARG A 60 5.14 18.26 -5.80
N ASN A 61 5.48 17.87 -4.58
CA ASN A 61 4.68 18.19 -3.40
C ASN A 61 4.63 19.69 -3.08
N ILE A 62 3.58 20.08 -2.35
CA ILE A 62 3.47 21.37 -1.66
C ILE A 62 3.98 21.12 -0.23
N ASN A 63 5.16 21.65 0.10
CA ASN A 63 5.89 21.30 1.34
C ASN A 63 5.08 21.54 2.62
N SER A 64 4.19 22.52 2.66
CA SER A 64 3.34 22.79 3.82
C SER A 64 2.17 21.82 4.01
N ALA A 65 1.88 20.98 3.00
CA ALA A 65 0.71 20.11 2.97
C ALA A 65 1.05 18.62 2.91
N ILE A 66 2.18 18.25 2.29
CA ILE A 66 2.57 16.84 2.09
C ILE A 66 4.07 16.68 2.37
N PRO A 67 4.48 15.86 3.35
CA PRO A 67 5.85 15.80 3.83
C PRO A 67 6.70 14.71 3.14
N ILE A 68 6.70 14.68 1.80
CA ILE A 68 7.46 13.68 1.01
C ILE A 68 8.81 14.20 0.48
N ASP A 69 9.10 15.49 0.69
CA ASP A 69 10.32 16.19 0.26
C ASP A 69 10.86 15.77 -1.14
N SER A 70 10.03 15.94 -2.17
CA SER A 70 10.43 15.62 -3.56
C SER A 70 11.66 16.41 -4.01
N GLU A 71 11.97 17.54 -3.36
CA GLU A 71 13.15 18.32 -3.67
C GLU A 71 14.43 17.60 -3.27
N TYR A 72 14.50 17.08 -2.04
CA TYR A 72 15.59 16.24 -1.59
C TYR A 72 15.83 15.06 -2.54
N SER A 73 14.78 14.25 -2.79
CA SER A 73 14.89 13.07 -3.67
C SER A 73 15.39 13.41 -5.06
N LYS A 74 14.93 14.54 -5.64
CA LYS A 74 15.41 15.01 -6.94
C LYS A 74 16.91 15.24 -6.93
N PHE A 75 17.42 15.96 -5.94
CA PHE A 75 18.84 16.32 -5.90
C PHE A 75 19.71 15.13 -5.53
N SER A 76 19.28 14.26 -4.62
CA SER A 76 19.99 13.00 -4.31
C SER A 76 20.18 12.14 -5.55
N LEU A 77 19.13 11.96 -6.36
CA LEU A 77 19.20 11.19 -7.61
C LEU A 77 20.05 11.87 -8.70
N LEU A 78 19.94 13.20 -8.86
CA LEU A 78 20.73 13.93 -9.87
C LEU A 78 22.23 13.93 -9.57
N ASP A 79 22.63 13.83 -8.29
CA ASP A 79 24.03 13.80 -7.85
C ASP A 79 24.70 12.44 -8.10
N LEU A 80 23.92 11.36 -8.34
CA LEU A 80 24.45 10.01 -8.53
C LEU A 80 25.36 9.88 -9.77
N HIS A 81 24.89 10.36 -10.93
CA HIS A 81 25.61 10.23 -12.20
C HIS A 81 25.05 11.17 -13.32
N PRO A 82 25.85 11.56 -14.34
CA PRO A 82 25.38 12.23 -15.55
C PRO A 82 24.25 11.51 -16.32
N ASN A 83 24.17 10.19 -16.22
CA ASN A 83 23.11 9.40 -16.88
C ASN A 83 21.77 9.37 -16.13
N VAL A 84 21.67 10.02 -14.96
CA VAL A 84 20.40 10.11 -14.20
C VAL A 84 19.72 11.46 -14.45
N PHE A 85 18.46 11.43 -14.88
CA PHE A 85 17.64 12.59 -15.15
C PHE A 85 16.37 12.57 -14.32
N VAL A 86 15.98 13.73 -13.78
CA VAL A 86 14.83 13.82 -12.88
C VAL A 86 13.98 15.05 -13.21
N GLN A 87 12.69 14.82 -13.41
CA GLN A 87 11.67 15.87 -13.54
C GLN A 87 10.68 15.81 -12.38
N ARG A 88 10.25 16.99 -11.91
CA ARG A 88 9.18 17.14 -10.90
C ARG A 88 7.99 17.86 -11.52
N SER A 89 6.79 17.34 -11.34
CA SER A 89 5.54 17.86 -11.90
C SER A 89 4.37 17.64 -10.93
N PRO A 90 3.32 18.48 -10.90
CA PRO A 90 3.09 19.68 -11.70
C PRO A 90 3.86 20.90 -11.20
N ASN A 91 3.99 21.92 -12.05
CA ASN A 91 4.27 23.28 -11.61
C ASN A 91 2.96 23.99 -11.28
N GLN A 92 2.65 24.06 -9.97
CA GLN A 92 1.35 24.46 -9.46
C GLN A 92 0.86 25.80 -10.03
N PHE A 93 1.75 26.81 -10.09
CA PHE A 93 1.41 28.14 -10.60
C PHE A 93 1.19 28.19 -12.11
N ARG A 94 1.94 27.40 -12.89
CA ARG A 94 1.83 27.42 -14.36
C ARG A 94 0.66 26.59 -14.88
N GLN A 95 0.41 25.45 -14.23
CA GLN A 95 -0.66 24.53 -14.62
C GLN A 95 -1.96 24.81 -13.83
N ASN A 96 -1.97 25.82 -12.97
CA ASN A 96 -3.08 26.12 -12.06
C ASN A 96 -3.59 24.86 -11.32
N THR A 97 -2.67 23.97 -10.95
CA THR A 97 -2.96 22.64 -10.40
C THR A 97 -2.36 22.56 -9.00
N PHE A 98 -3.17 22.84 -7.99
CA PHE A 98 -2.76 22.84 -6.58
C PHE A 98 -3.28 21.63 -5.79
N PHE A 99 -4.26 20.91 -6.34
CA PHE A 99 -4.99 19.87 -5.61
C PHE A 99 -4.74 18.46 -6.13
N TRP A 100 -4.28 18.32 -7.38
CA TRP A 100 -4.09 17.03 -8.04
C TRP A 100 -2.63 16.62 -8.06
N ALA A 101 -2.41 15.31 -8.06
CA ALA A 101 -1.09 14.70 -8.04
C ALA A 101 -0.88 13.76 -9.23
N HIS A 102 0.39 13.47 -9.50
CA HIS A 102 0.74 12.31 -10.30
C HIS A 102 0.87 11.11 -9.37
N HIS A 103 -0.03 10.14 -9.48
CA HIS A 103 -0.24 9.12 -8.46
C HIS A 103 0.06 7.68 -8.95
N GLU A 104 0.47 7.54 -10.21
CA GLU A 104 0.97 6.26 -10.72
C GLU A 104 2.36 5.90 -10.19
N LYS A 105 2.56 4.59 -9.99
CA LYS A 105 3.84 3.98 -9.61
C LYS A 105 4.27 3.03 -10.71
N LEU A 106 5.34 3.39 -11.42
CA LEU A 106 5.87 2.65 -12.56
C LEU A 106 7.38 2.51 -12.44
N CYS A 107 7.89 1.31 -12.72
CA CYS A 107 9.31 1.07 -12.97
C CYS A 107 9.43 0.24 -14.25
N ILE A 108 10.09 0.77 -15.27
CA ILE A 108 10.16 0.15 -16.61
C ILE A 108 11.62 -0.05 -16.96
N ILE A 109 11.96 -1.27 -17.38
CA ILE A 109 13.31 -1.70 -17.72
C ILE A 109 13.34 -2.05 -19.20
N ASP A 110 14.25 -1.40 -19.93
CA ASP A 110 14.62 -1.71 -21.32
C ASP A 110 13.43 -1.86 -22.29
N HIS A 111 12.30 -1.20 -22.01
CA HIS A 111 11.05 -1.28 -22.76
C HIS A 111 10.37 -2.66 -22.81
N THR A 112 10.91 -3.66 -22.12
CA THR A 112 10.48 -5.06 -22.21
C THR A 112 9.79 -5.55 -20.94
N LEU A 113 10.11 -4.95 -19.79
CA LEU A 113 9.55 -5.29 -18.49
C LEU A 113 9.07 -4.02 -17.78
N ALA A 114 7.87 -4.05 -17.22
CA ALA A 114 7.32 -2.92 -16.48
C ALA A 114 6.61 -3.39 -15.21
N PHE A 115 6.80 -2.67 -14.10
CA PHE A 115 6.09 -2.85 -12.85
C PHE A 115 5.01 -1.77 -12.72
N ILE A 116 3.82 -2.17 -12.26
CA ILE A 116 2.65 -1.30 -12.07
C ILE A 116 1.84 -1.78 -10.86
N GLY A 117 1.34 -0.84 -10.05
CA GLY A 117 0.52 -1.17 -8.88
C GLY A 117 0.36 -0.02 -7.90
N GLY A 118 0.09 -0.36 -6.64
CA GLY A 118 -0.05 0.60 -5.53
C GLY A 118 1.26 0.96 -4.81
N ILE A 119 2.35 0.23 -5.04
CA ILE A 119 3.60 0.34 -4.28
C ILE A 119 4.53 1.39 -4.89
N ASP A 120 4.77 2.48 -4.14
CA ASP A 120 5.82 3.46 -4.43
C ASP A 120 7.21 2.95 -3.96
N LEU A 121 8.28 3.41 -4.60
CA LEU A 121 9.66 3.15 -4.15
C LEU A 121 10.10 4.10 -3.02
N CYS A 122 9.39 4.06 -1.89
CA CYS A 122 9.67 4.90 -0.71
C CYS A 122 9.47 4.18 0.63
N PHE A 123 9.80 4.89 1.71
CA PHE A 123 9.73 4.38 3.07
C PHE A 123 8.31 3.95 3.49
N GLY A 124 8.23 2.95 4.36
CA GLY A 124 7.00 2.43 4.97
C GLY A 124 6.22 1.46 4.09
N ARG A 125 6.64 1.24 2.83
CA ARG A 125 5.92 0.37 1.86
C ARG A 125 6.40 -1.08 1.87
N TRP A 126 7.62 -1.34 2.32
CA TRP A 126 8.14 -2.70 2.38
C TRP A 126 7.42 -3.44 3.52
N ASP A 127 6.86 -4.60 3.22
CA ASP A 127 6.24 -5.51 4.20
C ASP A 127 6.24 -6.93 3.63
N THR A 128 5.86 -7.89 4.46
CA THR A 128 5.65 -9.30 4.09
C THR A 128 4.25 -9.74 4.54
N PRO A 129 3.72 -10.89 4.04
CA PRO A 129 2.39 -11.39 4.43
C PRO A 129 2.21 -11.65 5.93
N GLN A 130 3.31 -11.74 6.69
CA GLN A 130 3.27 -11.89 8.15
C GLN A 130 2.91 -10.58 8.87
N HIS A 131 3.05 -9.42 8.20
CA HIS A 131 2.63 -8.10 8.69
C HIS A 131 3.05 -7.78 10.13
N LEU A 132 4.34 -7.95 10.42
CA LEU A 132 4.87 -7.75 11.78
C LEU A 132 4.67 -6.30 12.26
N LEU A 133 4.19 -6.18 13.49
CA LEU A 133 3.95 -4.90 14.17
C LEU A 133 5.20 -4.33 14.83
N THR A 134 6.18 -5.18 15.13
CA THR A 134 7.32 -4.85 15.98
C THR A 134 8.64 -5.11 15.26
N ASP A 135 9.61 -4.23 15.52
CA ASP A 135 10.96 -4.31 14.99
C ASP A 135 11.92 -3.55 15.93
N ASP A 136 11.82 -3.87 17.22
CA ASP A 136 12.58 -3.29 18.35
C ASP A 136 13.99 -3.90 18.51
N LYS A 137 14.48 -4.55 17.45
CA LYS A 137 15.79 -5.19 17.38
C LYS A 137 16.88 -4.14 17.11
N LEU A 138 18.15 -4.54 17.22
CA LEU A 138 19.27 -3.74 16.74
C LEU A 138 19.33 -3.72 15.22
N THR A 139 19.93 -2.68 14.63
CA THR A 139 19.96 -2.51 13.17
C THR A 139 20.70 -3.65 12.47
N GLY A 140 21.69 -4.26 13.13
CA GLY A 140 22.64 -5.19 12.51
C GLY A 140 23.76 -4.49 11.75
N PHE A 141 23.76 -3.15 11.72
CA PHE A 141 24.87 -2.35 11.22
C PHE A 141 26.02 -2.26 12.24
N GLU A 142 25.75 -2.58 13.50
CA GLU A 142 26.77 -2.71 14.52
C GLU A 142 27.72 -3.87 14.18
N LEU A 143 29.02 -3.68 14.41
CA LEU A 143 30.06 -4.71 14.20
C LEU A 143 30.06 -5.75 15.33
N THR A 144 28.90 -6.38 15.55
CA THR A 144 28.72 -7.46 16.51
C THR A 144 28.76 -8.81 15.80
N ASP A 145 29.11 -9.88 16.53
CA ASP A 145 29.08 -11.25 16.01
C ASP A 145 27.66 -11.85 15.97
N ALA A 146 26.62 -11.06 16.23
CA ALA A 146 25.24 -11.52 16.20
C ALA A 146 24.83 -11.96 14.78
N PRO A 147 23.95 -12.97 14.63
CA PRO A 147 23.39 -13.34 13.33
C PRO A 147 22.74 -12.15 12.63
N LYS A 148 22.94 -12.03 11.33
CA LYS A 148 22.38 -10.94 10.50
C LYS A 148 21.17 -11.39 9.69
N ASP A 149 20.22 -12.02 10.36
CA ASP A 149 18.97 -12.51 9.80
C ASP A 149 17.76 -11.65 10.24
N ALA A 150 16.56 -12.01 9.78
CA ALA A 150 15.32 -11.29 10.09
C ALA A 150 14.91 -11.41 11.57
N ASP A 151 15.42 -12.42 12.29
CA ASP A 151 15.08 -12.66 13.68
C ASP A 151 15.93 -11.82 14.63
N HIS A 152 17.14 -11.44 14.23
CA HIS A 152 18.10 -10.73 15.07
C HIS A 152 18.35 -9.28 14.69
N CYS A 153 18.07 -8.88 13.44
CA CYS A 153 18.32 -7.52 12.94
C CYS A 153 17.03 -6.81 12.52
N GLN A 154 17.06 -5.48 12.56
CA GLN A 154 15.94 -4.67 12.08
C GLN A 154 15.63 -4.97 10.62
N LEU A 155 14.35 -5.19 10.36
CA LEU A 155 13.85 -5.24 9.00
C LEU A 155 13.63 -3.83 8.46
N TRP A 156 13.13 -2.88 9.25
CA TRP A 156 12.79 -1.51 8.84
C TRP A 156 13.70 -0.48 9.53
N PRO A 157 14.89 -0.17 8.99
CA PRO A 157 15.80 0.78 9.64
C PRO A 157 15.30 2.23 9.56
N GLY A 158 15.45 2.99 10.66
CA GLY A 158 15.20 4.43 10.73
C GLY A 158 13.80 4.83 10.26
N LYS A 159 13.72 5.75 9.30
CA LYS A 159 12.46 6.30 8.76
C LYS A 159 11.57 5.24 8.12
N ASP A 160 12.11 4.08 7.73
CA ASP A 160 11.30 3.01 7.14
C ASP A 160 10.36 2.32 8.15
N TYR A 161 10.65 2.43 9.45
CA TYR A 161 9.69 2.07 10.49
C TYR A 161 8.72 3.22 10.69
N SER A 162 7.50 3.08 10.14
CA SER A 162 6.54 4.17 10.06
C SER A 162 5.16 3.80 10.62
N ASN A 163 4.54 4.74 11.32
CA ASN A 163 3.11 4.74 11.63
C ASN A 163 2.52 6.15 11.36
N PRO A 164 2.02 6.40 10.14
CA PRO A 164 1.45 7.68 9.73
C PRO A 164 0.29 8.18 10.59
N ARG A 165 -0.40 7.31 11.34
CA ARG A 165 -1.48 7.73 12.25
C ARG A 165 -0.96 8.39 13.52
N VAL A 166 0.24 7.99 13.95
CA VAL A 166 0.92 8.54 15.13
C VAL A 166 1.64 9.83 14.74
N GLN A 167 2.50 9.75 13.73
CA GLN A 167 3.33 10.86 13.27
C GLN A 167 3.60 10.69 11.78
N ASP A 168 3.44 11.76 10.99
CA ASP A 168 3.83 11.76 9.57
C ASP A 168 5.35 11.95 9.43
N PHE A 169 5.88 11.65 8.25
CA PHE A 169 7.30 11.75 7.96
C PHE A 169 7.83 13.19 8.14
N TYR A 170 9.07 13.33 8.59
CA TYR A 170 9.79 14.61 8.68
C TYR A 170 11.29 14.35 8.55
N ASP A 171 12.07 15.41 8.29
CA ASP A 171 13.53 15.37 8.17
C ASP A 171 14.03 14.19 7.30
N LEU A 172 13.48 14.07 6.09
CA LEU A 172 13.75 12.95 5.17
C LEU A 172 15.22 12.89 4.70
N ASP A 173 15.99 13.95 4.90
CA ASP A 173 17.44 13.97 4.69
C ASP A 173 18.25 13.24 5.77
N LYS A 174 17.58 12.76 6.82
CA LYS A 174 18.14 11.89 7.87
C LYS A 174 17.41 10.54 7.87
N PRO A 175 17.74 9.62 6.95
CA PRO A 175 16.98 8.38 6.73
C PRO A 175 17.11 7.36 7.87
N TYR A 176 18.19 7.42 8.66
CA TYR A 176 18.45 6.48 9.76
C TYR A 176 18.01 7.01 11.14
N GLU A 177 17.55 8.26 11.23
CA GLU A 177 16.99 8.78 12.49
C GLU A 177 15.63 8.16 12.74
N GLU A 178 15.38 7.71 13.98
CA GLU A 178 14.11 7.13 14.38
C GLU A 178 13.02 8.21 14.48
N MET A 179 11.79 7.85 14.10
CA MET A 179 10.61 8.72 14.30
C MET A 179 9.86 8.39 15.60
N TYR A 180 10.10 7.21 16.16
CA TYR A 180 9.36 6.69 17.31
C TYR A 180 10.30 5.94 18.25
N ASP A 181 9.85 5.79 19.50
CA ASP A 181 10.39 4.76 20.38
C ASP A 181 9.80 3.40 19.97
N ARG A 182 10.65 2.52 19.43
CA ARG A 182 10.27 1.19 18.93
C ARG A 182 9.83 0.23 20.02
N GLU A 183 10.18 0.49 21.28
CA GLU A 183 9.73 -0.32 22.41
C GLU A 183 8.30 0.01 22.83
N VAL A 184 7.71 1.09 22.29
CA VAL A 184 6.41 1.63 22.70
C VAL A 184 5.43 1.70 21.53
N VAL A 185 5.87 2.20 20.38
CA VAL A 185 4.99 2.48 19.24
C VAL A 185 5.15 1.38 18.19
N PRO A 186 4.11 0.57 17.91
CA PRO A 186 4.14 -0.38 16.81
C PRO A 186 4.11 0.37 15.46
N ARG A 187 4.81 -0.18 14.46
CA ARG A 187 4.61 0.28 13.08
C ARG A 187 3.20 -0.05 12.61
N MET A 188 2.74 0.66 11.59
CA MET A 188 1.50 0.30 10.90
C MET A 188 1.86 -0.59 9.71
N PRO A 189 1.43 -1.87 9.69
CA PRO A 189 1.64 -2.74 8.55
C PRO A 189 1.05 -2.20 7.25
N TRP A 190 1.67 -2.56 6.13
CA TRP A 190 1.32 -2.09 4.80
C TRP A 190 0.95 -3.27 3.90
N HIS A 191 -0.33 -3.38 3.56
CA HIS A 191 -0.84 -4.39 2.64
C HIS A 191 -1.09 -3.76 1.27
N ASP A 192 -0.46 -4.27 0.21
CA ASP A 192 -0.54 -3.68 -1.12
C ASP A 192 -0.31 -4.72 -2.23
N ILE A 193 -0.74 -4.37 -3.44
CA ILE A 193 -0.68 -5.24 -4.62
C ILE A 193 -0.01 -4.49 -5.76
N ALA A 194 0.94 -5.17 -6.39
CA ALA A 194 1.56 -4.76 -7.64
C ALA A 194 1.76 -5.98 -8.54
N MET A 195 1.96 -5.73 -9.83
CA MET A 195 2.31 -6.74 -10.81
C MET A 195 3.44 -6.24 -11.70
N HIS A 196 4.09 -7.18 -12.39
CA HIS A 196 4.93 -6.85 -13.53
C HIS A 196 4.30 -7.41 -14.80
N VAL A 197 4.52 -6.71 -15.89
CA VAL A 197 4.08 -7.09 -17.24
C VAL A 197 5.29 -7.10 -18.16
N VAL A 198 5.27 -8.02 -19.13
CA VAL A 198 6.35 -8.22 -20.09
C VAL A 198 5.85 -8.02 -21.52
N GLY A 199 6.75 -7.68 -22.44
CA GLY A 199 6.43 -7.56 -23.86
C GLY A 199 5.64 -6.28 -24.20
N GLN A 200 4.61 -6.41 -25.03
CA GLN A 200 3.88 -5.26 -25.58
C GLN A 200 3.26 -4.31 -24.51
N PRO A 201 2.63 -4.81 -23.42
CA PRO A 201 2.15 -3.94 -22.34
C PRO A 201 3.24 -3.07 -21.68
N ALA A 202 4.49 -3.56 -21.60
CA ALA A 202 5.61 -2.76 -21.08
C ALA A 202 5.97 -1.60 -22.01
N ARG A 203 5.84 -1.79 -23.33
CA ARG A 203 5.99 -0.71 -24.33
C ARG A 203 4.84 0.30 -24.26
N ASP A 204 3.61 -0.14 -23.98
CA ASP A 204 2.47 0.76 -23.75
C ASP A 204 2.71 1.68 -22.54
N LEU A 205 3.20 1.12 -21.42
CA LEU A 205 3.59 1.90 -20.25
C LEU A 205 4.78 2.82 -20.53
N THR A 206 5.72 2.39 -21.37
CA THR A 206 6.80 3.28 -21.83
C THR A 206 6.24 4.46 -22.60
N ARG A 207 5.30 4.23 -23.55
CA ARG A 207 4.67 5.31 -24.31
C ARG A 207 3.98 6.32 -23.40
N HIS A 208 3.27 5.83 -22.39
CA HIS A 208 2.68 6.67 -21.36
C HIS A 208 3.74 7.54 -20.67
N PHE A 209 4.86 6.94 -20.23
CA PHE A 209 5.96 7.66 -19.59
C PHE A 209 6.57 8.72 -20.52
N VAL A 210 6.91 8.33 -21.76
CA VAL A 210 7.52 9.21 -22.77
C VAL A 210 6.62 10.38 -23.12
N GLN A 211 5.31 10.15 -23.28
CA GLN A 211 4.34 11.21 -23.54
C GLN A 211 4.40 12.28 -22.44
N ARG A 212 4.35 11.85 -21.18
CA ARG A 212 4.42 12.73 -20.03
C ARG A 212 5.76 13.44 -19.89
N TRP A 213 6.84 12.71 -20.04
CA TRP A 213 8.20 13.25 -19.97
C TRP A 213 8.37 14.42 -20.95
N ASN A 214 7.98 14.20 -22.20
CA ASN A 214 8.07 15.18 -23.27
C ASN A 214 7.11 16.35 -23.06
N TYR A 215 5.92 16.09 -22.52
CA TYR A 215 4.95 17.12 -22.16
C TYR A 215 5.50 18.06 -21.09
N ILE A 216 6.03 17.52 -19.99
CA ILE A 216 6.65 18.31 -18.90
C ILE A 216 7.83 19.12 -19.44
N LEU A 217 8.68 18.49 -20.26
CA LEU A 217 9.87 19.13 -20.81
C LEU A 217 9.54 20.34 -21.70
N ARG A 218 8.44 20.28 -22.46
CA ARG A 218 7.95 21.41 -23.28
C ARG A 218 7.51 22.60 -22.45
N GLN A 219 7.02 22.39 -21.22
CA GLN A 219 6.55 23.47 -20.37
C GLN A 219 7.69 24.26 -19.73
N ARG A 220 8.82 23.61 -19.42
CA ARG A 220 9.95 24.23 -18.74
C ARG A 220 11.27 23.63 -19.20
N LYS A 221 12.13 24.48 -19.74
CA LYS A 221 13.55 24.14 -19.97
C LYS A 221 14.26 23.93 -18.62
N PRO A 222 14.76 22.71 -18.31
CA PRO A 222 15.47 22.44 -17.07
C PRO A 222 16.84 23.14 -17.06
N THR A 223 17.43 23.27 -15.86
CA THR A 223 18.77 23.86 -15.70
C THR A 223 19.87 22.94 -16.20
N ARG A 224 19.71 21.63 -15.98
CA ARG A 224 20.54 20.58 -16.57
C ARG A 224 19.96 20.17 -17.94
N PRO A 225 20.80 19.97 -18.98
CA PRO A 225 20.31 19.45 -20.25
C PRO A 225 19.54 18.14 -20.03
N THR A 226 18.33 18.07 -20.56
CA THR A 226 17.39 16.96 -20.37
C THR A 226 16.83 16.58 -21.74
N PRO A 227 16.97 15.33 -22.19
CA PRO A 227 16.64 14.94 -23.56
C PRO A 227 15.13 14.79 -23.77
N PHE A 228 14.68 14.95 -25.01
CA PHE A 228 13.38 14.44 -25.45
C PHE A 228 13.50 12.93 -25.68
N LEU A 229 12.47 12.18 -25.31
CA LEU A 229 12.42 10.73 -25.48
C LEU A 229 11.59 10.36 -26.70
N LEU A 230 11.94 9.24 -27.34
CA LEU A 230 11.11 8.62 -28.37
C LEU A 230 10.38 7.40 -27.80
N PRO A 231 9.11 7.19 -28.18
CA PRO A 231 8.40 5.98 -27.82
C PRO A 231 9.00 4.78 -28.56
N PRO A 232 9.09 3.61 -27.92
CA PRO A 232 9.52 2.39 -28.61
C PRO A 232 8.46 2.01 -29.66
N PRO A 233 8.88 1.46 -30.82
CA PRO A 233 7.94 0.89 -31.79
C PRO A 233 7.18 -0.28 -31.17
N ASP A 234 6.10 -0.74 -31.78
CA ASP A 234 5.46 -1.99 -31.36
C ASP A 234 6.38 -3.19 -31.62
N PHE A 235 6.21 -4.25 -30.85
CA PHE A 235 6.87 -5.50 -31.16
C PHE A 235 6.28 -6.12 -32.43
N ASN A 236 7.13 -6.72 -33.25
CA ASN A 236 6.68 -7.66 -34.26
C ASN A 236 6.26 -8.96 -33.55
N PRO A 237 5.12 -9.59 -33.89
CA PRO A 237 4.74 -10.88 -33.32
C PRO A 237 5.84 -11.95 -33.33
N ALA A 238 6.64 -12.00 -34.41
CA ALA A 238 7.77 -12.92 -34.50
C ALA A 238 8.87 -12.64 -33.45
N ASP A 239 9.10 -11.37 -33.10
CA ASP A 239 10.09 -10.98 -32.11
C ASP A 239 9.61 -11.30 -30.67
N LEU A 240 8.30 -11.21 -30.41
CA LEU A 240 7.72 -11.60 -29.12
C LEU A 240 7.89 -13.10 -28.86
N GLU A 241 7.56 -13.92 -29.86
CA GLU A 241 7.71 -15.39 -29.79
C GLU A 241 9.20 -15.76 -29.65
N ALA A 242 10.09 -15.14 -30.44
CA ALA A 242 11.52 -15.40 -30.36
C ALA A 242 12.13 -15.01 -29.01
N LEU A 243 11.62 -13.96 -28.36
CA LEU A 243 12.07 -13.53 -27.03
C LEU A 243 11.43 -14.32 -25.87
N GLY A 244 10.45 -15.20 -26.14
CA GLY A 244 9.66 -15.87 -25.11
C GLY A 244 8.88 -14.89 -24.22
N LEU A 245 8.46 -13.76 -24.80
CA LEU A 245 7.65 -12.74 -24.12
C LEU A 245 6.16 -12.93 -24.39
N ASP A 246 5.78 -14.05 -25.02
CA ASP A 246 4.41 -14.51 -25.16
C ASP A 246 3.97 -15.27 -23.90
N GLY A 247 2.80 -14.91 -23.39
CA GLY A 247 2.19 -15.52 -22.21
C GLY A 247 0.70 -15.77 -22.42
N SER A 248 0.07 -16.51 -21.51
CA SER A 248 -1.37 -16.81 -21.58
C SER A 248 -2.27 -15.61 -21.24
N CYS A 249 -1.71 -14.59 -20.60
CA CYS A 249 -2.43 -13.41 -20.15
C CYS A 249 -2.59 -12.38 -21.26
N GLU A 250 -3.83 -12.07 -21.59
CA GLU A 250 -4.17 -10.86 -22.33
C GLU A 250 -4.22 -9.67 -21.37
N VAL A 251 -3.40 -8.65 -21.66
CA VAL A 251 -3.25 -7.47 -20.80
C VAL A 251 -3.56 -6.21 -21.59
N GLN A 252 -4.41 -5.36 -21.04
CA GLN A 252 -4.65 -4.01 -21.57
C GLN A 252 -4.29 -2.97 -20.51
N VAL A 253 -3.39 -2.05 -20.87
CA VAL A 253 -3.02 -0.90 -20.03
C VAL A 253 -4.15 0.14 -20.06
N LEU A 254 -4.46 0.68 -18.88
CA LEU A 254 -5.50 1.67 -18.62
C LEU A 254 -4.89 2.87 -17.90
N ARG A 255 -5.50 4.05 -18.05
CA ARG A 255 -5.06 5.25 -17.33
C ARG A 255 -6.19 6.23 -17.01
N SER A 256 -5.93 7.06 -16.01
CA SER A 256 -6.65 8.30 -15.76
C SER A 256 -5.75 9.45 -16.17
N SER A 257 -6.17 10.24 -17.16
CA SER A 257 -5.31 11.28 -17.72
C SER A 257 -6.10 12.40 -18.41
N SER A 258 -5.52 13.59 -18.45
CA SER A 258 -6.15 14.78 -19.05
C SER A 258 -5.12 15.82 -19.48
N THR A 259 -5.61 16.97 -19.94
CA THR A 259 -4.82 18.13 -20.37
C THR A 259 -3.70 18.50 -19.40
N TRP A 260 -3.99 18.58 -18.09
CA TRP A 260 -2.99 19.06 -17.14
C TRP A 260 -1.87 18.05 -16.93
N SER A 261 -2.15 16.74 -17.03
CA SER A 261 -1.22 15.66 -16.67
C SER A 261 -0.38 15.13 -17.85
N THR A 262 -0.99 14.85 -19.01
CA THR A 262 -0.27 14.34 -20.20
C THR A 262 -0.42 15.21 -21.45
N GLY A 263 -1.13 16.33 -21.35
CA GLY A 263 -1.25 17.29 -22.45
C GLY A 263 -2.25 16.86 -23.53
N THR A 264 -3.35 16.21 -23.15
CA THR A 264 -4.45 15.82 -24.06
C THR A 264 -5.66 16.77 -23.94
N PRO A 265 -5.63 17.97 -24.57
CA PRO A 265 -6.66 19.00 -24.39
C PRO A 265 -8.06 18.58 -24.85
N GLU A 266 -8.14 17.72 -25.85
CA GLU A 266 -9.40 17.32 -26.48
C GLU A 266 -10.02 16.08 -25.85
N VAL A 267 -9.26 15.34 -25.04
CA VAL A 267 -9.68 14.03 -24.49
C VAL A 267 -9.21 13.90 -23.05
N THR A 268 -10.17 13.76 -22.15
CA THR A 268 -9.94 13.23 -20.80
C THR A 268 -10.16 11.73 -20.85
N GLU A 269 -9.14 10.97 -20.49
CA GLU A 269 -9.19 9.52 -20.43
C GLU A 269 -9.50 9.05 -19.01
N HIS A 270 -10.56 8.25 -18.88
CA HIS A 270 -10.99 7.58 -17.66
C HIS A 270 -11.19 6.08 -17.93
N SER A 271 -10.23 5.47 -18.63
CA SER A 271 -10.32 4.06 -19.08
C SER A 271 -10.29 3.08 -17.90
N ILE A 272 -9.70 3.48 -16.77
CA ILE A 272 -9.74 2.72 -15.51
C ILE A 272 -11.17 2.59 -14.98
N MET A 273 -11.88 3.71 -14.80
CA MET A 273 -13.26 3.70 -14.31
C MET A 273 -14.17 2.90 -15.25
N ASN A 274 -13.99 3.07 -16.57
CA ASN A 274 -14.75 2.33 -17.57
C ASN A 274 -14.57 0.81 -17.41
N ALA A 275 -13.34 0.34 -17.18
CA ALA A 275 -13.05 -1.08 -16.97
C ALA A 275 -13.68 -1.60 -15.67
N TYR A 276 -13.57 -0.85 -14.56
CA TYR A 276 -14.20 -1.20 -13.29
C TYR A 276 -15.72 -1.38 -13.44
N VAL A 277 -16.39 -0.36 -13.98
CA VAL A 277 -17.85 -0.36 -14.19
C VAL A 277 -18.24 -1.52 -15.09
N LYS A 278 -17.56 -1.70 -16.23
CA LYS A 278 -17.91 -2.74 -17.21
C LYS A 278 -17.75 -4.15 -16.65
N MET A 279 -16.71 -4.40 -15.86
CA MET A 279 -16.49 -5.72 -15.26
C MET A 279 -17.49 -6.01 -14.15
N ILE A 280 -17.87 -5.03 -13.33
CA ILE A 280 -18.94 -5.18 -12.33
C ILE A 280 -20.27 -5.48 -13.02
N GLU A 281 -20.65 -4.71 -14.04
CA GLU A 281 -21.87 -4.93 -14.82
C GLU A 281 -21.94 -6.34 -15.42
N LYS A 282 -20.82 -6.83 -15.94
CA LYS A 282 -20.73 -8.13 -16.61
C LYS A 282 -20.52 -9.31 -15.66
N SER A 283 -20.19 -9.08 -14.40
CA SER A 283 -19.94 -10.14 -13.43
C SER A 283 -21.11 -11.11 -13.33
N GLU A 284 -20.82 -12.41 -13.25
CA GLU A 284 -21.80 -13.50 -13.19
C GLU A 284 -22.00 -13.96 -11.74
N HIS A 285 -20.95 -14.02 -10.94
CA HIS A 285 -20.93 -14.70 -9.65
C HIS A 285 -20.31 -13.88 -8.51
N PHE A 286 -19.10 -13.36 -8.69
CA PHE A 286 -18.32 -12.88 -7.57
C PHE A 286 -17.44 -11.68 -7.94
N VAL A 287 -17.46 -10.66 -7.07
CA VAL A 287 -16.58 -9.49 -7.17
C VAL A 287 -15.78 -9.36 -5.87
N TYR A 288 -14.46 -9.37 -5.98
CA TYR A 288 -13.54 -9.15 -4.88
C TYR A 288 -12.79 -7.85 -5.11
N ILE A 289 -12.81 -6.93 -4.14
CA ILE A 289 -12.13 -5.64 -4.24
C ILE A 289 -11.28 -5.42 -2.99
N GLU A 290 -10.04 -5.03 -3.19
CA GLU A 290 -9.21 -4.43 -2.15
C GLU A 290 -8.87 -3.00 -2.57
N ASN A 291 -9.24 -2.02 -1.75
CA ASN A 291 -8.99 -0.62 -2.09
C ASN A 291 -8.71 0.25 -0.86
N GLN A 292 -7.77 1.19 -0.99
CA GLN A 292 -7.47 2.17 0.07
C GLN A 292 -8.65 3.09 0.42
N PHE A 293 -9.49 3.41 -0.57
CA PHE A 293 -10.68 4.25 -0.38
C PHE A 293 -11.91 3.62 -1.01
N PHE A 294 -13.07 3.92 -0.45
CA PHE A 294 -14.35 3.59 -1.08
C PHE A 294 -15.31 4.77 -0.99
N VAL A 295 -15.09 5.75 -1.87
CA VAL A 295 -15.92 6.96 -1.99
C VAL A 295 -16.54 6.98 -3.38
N SER A 296 -17.82 6.66 -3.48
CA SER A 296 -18.50 6.45 -4.76
C SER A 296 -19.87 7.13 -4.81
N SER A 297 -20.58 6.95 -5.92
CA SER A 297 -21.88 7.54 -6.26
C SER A 297 -22.81 7.70 -5.06
N CYS A 298 -22.87 8.91 -4.50
CA CYS A 298 -23.77 9.30 -3.42
C CYS A 298 -23.88 10.83 -3.34
N GLU A 299 -24.69 11.33 -2.42
CA GLU A 299 -24.83 12.76 -2.15
C GLU A 299 -24.33 13.12 -0.75
N VAL A 300 -23.42 14.10 -0.68
CA VAL A 300 -22.82 14.60 0.55
C VAL A 300 -22.97 16.12 0.59
N GLU A 301 -23.69 16.64 1.58
CA GLU A 301 -23.92 18.08 1.75
C GLU A 301 -24.45 18.81 0.49
N GLY A 302 -25.34 18.16 -0.26
CA GLY A 302 -25.90 18.71 -1.50
C GLY A 302 -24.98 18.62 -2.72
N LYS A 303 -23.81 17.98 -2.59
CA LYS A 303 -22.91 17.69 -3.72
C LYS A 303 -22.97 16.21 -4.09
N LYS A 304 -23.08 15.95 -5.38
CA LYS A 304 -23.08 14.61 -5.95
C LYS A 304 -21.63 14.16 -6.19
N ILE A 305 -21.30 12.95 -5.75
CA ILE A 305 -20.10 12.21 -6.16
C ILE A 305 -20.46 11.46 -7.44
N GLU A 306 -19.69 11.65 -8.51
CA GLU A 306 -20.08 11.28 -9.88
C GLU A 306 -19.46 9.99 -10.42
N ASN A 307 -18.46 9.41 -9.74
CA ASN A 307 -17.89 8.14 -10.21
C ASN A 307 -18.92 7.00 -10.11
N LEU A 308 -18.96 6.15 -11.13
CA LEU A 308 -20.07 5.23 -11.40
C LEU A 308 -19.90 3.83 -10.78
N ILE A 309 -18.87 3.61 -9.94
CA ILE A 309 -18.57 2.27 -9.40
C ILE A 309 -19.68 1.80 -8.44
N GLY A 310 -20.16 2.67 -7.55
CA GLY A 310 -21.26 2.38 -6.64
C GLY A 310 -22.59 2.20 -7.38
N ASP A 311 -22.81 2.93 -8.47
CA ASP A 311 -23.97 2.76 -9.35
C ASP A 311 -23.95 1.36 -9.98
N ALA A 312 -22.81 0.95 -10.56
CA ALA A 312 -22.63 -0.36 -11.16
C ALA A 312 -22.87 -1.51 -10.15
N LEU A 313 -22.39 -1.37 -8.91
CA LEU A 313 -22.64 -2.34 -7.83
C LEU A 313 -24.13 -2.45 -7.49
N VAL A 314 -24.81 -1.30 -7.29
CA VAL A 314 -26.25 -1.30 -6.99
C VAL A 314 -27.05 -1.93 -8.12
N GLU A 315 -26.79 -1.56 -9.36
CA GLU A 315 -27.48 -2.12 -10.52
C GLU A 315 -27.24 -3.62 -10.68
N ARG A 316 -26.00 -4.07 -10.46
CA ARG A 316 -25.64 -5.49 -10.53
C ARG A 316 -26.30 -6.32 -9.43
N ILE A 317 -26.35 -5.80 -8.19
CA ILE A 317 -27.03 -6.47 -7.06
C ILE A 317 -28.53 -6.51 -7.30
N VAL A 318 -29.14 -5.41 -7.76
CA VAL A 318 -30.56 -5.37 -8.10
C VAL A 318 -30.89 -6.40 -9.17
N ARG A 319 -30.02 -6.58 -10.18
CA ARG A 319 -30.15 -7.65 -11.17
C ARG A 319 -30.09 -9.03 -10.52
N ALA A 320 -29.08 -9.29 -9.69
CA ALA A 320 -28.92 -10.58 -9.00
C ALA A 320 -30.16 -10.93 -8.17
N ALA A 321 -30.65 -9.99 -7.37
CA ALA A 321 -31.81 -10.19 -6.51
C ALA A 321 -33.10 -10.43 -7.30
N ARG A 322 -33.28 -9.76 -8.44
CA ARG A 322 -34.45 -9.98 -9.33
C ARG A 322 -34.41 -11.34 -10.02
N ASN A 323 -33.21 -11.82 -10.34
CA ASN A 323 -33.00 -13.09 -11.04
C ASN A 323 -32.79 -14.28 -10.09
N GLU A 324 -32.78 -14.04 -8.77
CA GLU A 324 -32.43 -15.05 -7.75
C GLU A 324 -31.05 -15.70 -8.01
N GLU A 325 -30.08 -14.89 -8.45
CA GLU A 325 -28.70 -15.32 -8.70
C GLU A 325 -27.90 -15.39 -7.38
N ASP A 326 -27.10 -16.44 -7.22
CA ASP A 326 -26.08 -16.50 -6.18
C ASP A 326 -24.89 -15.64 -6.60
N TRP A 327 -24.94 -14.37 -6.19
CA TRP A 327 -23.95 -13.35 -6.51
C TRP A 327 -23.51 -12.61 -5.26
N ARG A 328 -22.20 -12.40 -5.06
CA ARG A 328 -21.67 -11.64 -3.92
C ARG A 328 -20.51 -10.72 -4.27
N ALA A 329 -20.39 -9.64 -3.51
CA ALA A 329 -19.25 -8.73 -3.50
C ALA A 329 -18.58 -8.68 -2.13
N VAL A 330 -17.28 -8.92 -2.09
CA VAL A 330 -16.44 -8.80 -0.89
C VAL A 330 -15.48 -7.63 -1.09
N ILE A 331 -15.53 -6.66 -0.18
CA ILE A 331 -14.74 -5.41 -0.30
C ILE A 331 -13.89 -5.24 0.95
N LEU A 332 -12.57 -5.16 0.78
CA LEU A 332 -11.61 -4.87 1.84
C LEU A 332 -11.14 -3.42 1.72
N ILE A 333 -11.31 -2.67 2.80
CA ILE A 333 -10.92 -1.26 2.93
C ILE A 333 -10.28 -1.01 4.31
N PRO A 334 -9.39 -0.02 4.48
CA PRO A 334 -8.83 0.31 5.79
C PRO A 334 -9.91 0.65 6.82
N LEU A 335 -9.64 0.35 8.10
CA LEU A 335 -10.51 0.76 9.20
C LEU A 335 -10.55 2.28 9.31
N MET A 336 -9.40 2.93 9.14
CA MET A 336 -9.28 4.39 9.08
C MET A 336 -8.27 4.82 8.02
N PRO A 337 -8.47 6.00 7.39
CA PRO A 337 -7.46 6.64 6.56
C PRO A 337 -6.13 6.85 7.30
N GLY A 338 -5.00 6.61 6.62
CA GLY A 338 -3.65 6.70 7.18
C GLY A 338 -3.09 8.12 7.23
N PHE A 339 -3.78 9.04 7.91
CA PHE A 339 -3.29 10.40 8.15
C PHE A 339 -2.94 10.60 9.63
N GLN A 340 -2.02 11.53 9.88
CA GLN A 340 -1.69 11.96 11.23
C GLN A 340 -2.92 12.55 11.91
N ASN A 341 -3.01 12.34 13.22
CA ASN A 341 -4.06 12.78 14.15
C ASN A 341 -5.24 11.83 14.29
N THR A 342 -5.76 11.77 15.52
CA THR A 342 -7.00 11.04 15.84
C THR A 342 -8.23 11.85 15.45
N VAL A 343 -9.34 11.15 15.22
CA VAL A 343 -10.60 11.71 14.68
C VAL A 343 -11.28 12.72 15.60
N ASP A 344 -10.91 12.79 16.88
CA ASP A 344 -11.47 13.69 17.89
C ASP A 344 -10.69 15.01 18.03
N THR A 345 -9.50 15.11 17.43
CA THR A 345 -8.68 16.33 17.47
C THR A 345 -9.12 17.35 16.41
N GLU A 346 -8.80 18.63 16.62
CA GLU A 346 -9.05 19.67 15.60
C GLU A 346 -8.32 19.38 14.28
N GLY A 347 -7.11 18.80 14.35
CA GLY A 347 -6.31 18.34 13.21
C GLY A 347 -6.92 17.18 12.42
N GLY A 348 -7.79 16.36 13.04
CA GLY A 348 -8.47 15.21 12.41
C GLY A 348 -9.58 15.56 11.42
N THR A 349 -9.74 16.82 11.01
CA THR A 349 -10.85 17.26 10.13
C THR A 349 -10.85 16.55 8.78
N SER A 350 -9.68 16.34 8.16
CA SER A 350 -9.56 15.63 6.88
C SER A 350 -9.99 14.18 6.99
N VAL A 351 -9.57 13.49 8.07
CA VAL A 351 -9.95 12.10 8.34
C VAL A 351 -11.47 11.98 8.51
N ARG A 352 -12.08 12.87 9.31
CA ARG A 352 -13.54 12.91 9.50
C ARG A 352 -14.29 13.09 8.18
N LEU A 353 -13.85 14.00 7.32
CA LEU A 353 -14.51 14.25 6.03
C LEU A 353 -14.42 13.05 5.08
N ILE A 354 -13.24 12.42 4.98
CA ILE A 354 -13.05 11.22 4.17
C ILE A 354 -13.96 10.10 4.67
N MET A 355 -13.95 9.85 5.99
CA MET A 355 -14.81 8.83 6.59
C MET A 355 -16.30 9.14 6.37
N GLN A 356 -16.74 10.38 6.51
CA GLN A 356 -18.11 10.80 6.22
C GLN A 356 -18.52 10.49 4.77
N CYS A 357 -17.66 10.82 3.80
CA CYS A 357 -17.91 10.51 2.39
C CYS A 357 -17.97 8.99 2.14
N GLN A 358 -17.08 8.23 2.79
CA GLN A 358 -17.03 6.78 2.69
C GLN A 358 -18.28 6.11 3.29
N TYR A 359 -18.67 6.48 4.52
CA TYR A 359 -19.91 6.00 5.12
C TYR A 359 -21.15 6.37 4.31
N ARG A 360 -21.21 7.57 3.73
CA ARG A 360 -22.32 7.98 2.84
C ARG A 360 -22.35 7.28 1.50
N SER A 361 -21.20 6.84 1.01
CA SER A 361 -21.13 5.98 -0.17
C SER A 361 -21.68 4.59 0.13
N ILE A 362 -21.35 4.05 1.31
CA ILE A 362 -21.64 2.66 1.67
C ILE A 362 -23.03 2.50 2.29
N CYS A 363 -23.26 3.10 3.46
CA CYS A 363 -24.40 2.75 4.32
C CYS A 363 -25.23 3.93 4.89
N ARG A 364 -24.79 5.18 4.77
CA ARG A 364 -25.47 6.34 5.38
C ARG A 364 -26.24 7.18 4.38
N GLY A 365 -27.55 7.27 4.60
CA GLY A 365 -28.47 8.08 3.79
C GLY A 365 -29.07 7.32 2.62
N GLU A 366 -30.13 7.88 2.04
CA GLU A 366 -30.94 7.24 0.99
C GLU A 366 -30.18 7.05 -0.33
N THR A 367 -29.15 7.88 -0.58
CA THR A 367 -28.31 7.82 -1.78
C THR A 367 -27.13 6.85 -1.66
N SER A 368 -26.88 6.29 -0.47
CA SER A 368 -25.84 5.26 -0.26
C SER A 368 -26.17 3.95 -0.96
N ILE A 369 -25.18 3.06 -1.15
CA ILE A 369 -25.43 1.71 -1.68
C ILE A 369 -26.51 0.99 -0.85
N PHE A 370 -26.37 0.97 0.48
CA PHE A 370 -27.33 0.26 1.33
C PHE A 370 -28.70 0.92 1.31
N GLY A 371 -28.76 2.26 1.31
CA GLY A 371 -30.01 3.01 1.22
C GLY A 371 -30.77 2.69 -0.06
N ARG A 372 -30.07 2.68 -1.20
CA ARG A 372 -30.66 2.37 -2.51
C ARG A 372 -31.13 0.92 -2.64
N LEU A 373 -30.38 -0.04 -2.09
CA LEU A 373 -30.78 -1.45 -2.08
C LEU A 373 -31.99 -1.70 -1.17
N ARG A 374 -31.99 -1.14 0.05
CA ARG A 374 -33.11 -1.26 0.99
C ARG A 374 -34.38 -0.61 0.47
N ALA A 375 -34.27 0.48 -0.30
CA ALA A 375 -35.42 1.09 -0.98
C ALA A 375 -36.10 0.15 -1.99
N GLN A 376 -35.37 -0.84 -2.52
CA GLN A 376 -35.89 -1.90 -3.40
C GLN A 376 -36.31 -3.17 -2.63
N GLY A 377 -36.25 -3.16 -1.28
CA GLY A 377 -36.57 -4.32 -0.45
C GLY A 377 -35.48 -5.41 -0.45
N ILE A 378 -34.26 -5.07 -0.83
CA ILE A 378 -33.09 -5.97 -0.85
C ILE A 378 -32.26 -5.71 0.42
N GLU A 379 -31.88 -6.76 1.15
CA GLU A 379 -30.92 -6.64 2.25
C GLU A 379 -29.50 -6.59 1.66
N PRO A 380 -28.75 -5.49 1.84
CA PRO A 380 -27.41 -5.35 1.27
C PRO A 380 -26.46 -6.48 1.66
N GLU A 381 -26.47 -6.86 2.94
CA GLU A 381 -25.55 -7.82 3.55
C GLU A 381 -25.69 -9.24 2.98
N ASP A 382 -26.77 -9.55 2.24
CA ASP A 382 -26.91 -10.81 1.51
C ASP A 382 -26.06 -10.84 0.22
N TYR A 383 -25.65 -9.67 -0.31
CA TYR A 383 -24.97 -9.54 -1.60
C TYR A 383 -23.64 -8.77 -1.54
N ILE A 384 -23.46 -7.85 -0.58
CA ILE A 384 -22.26 -7.02 -0.50
C ILE A 384 -21.83 -6.83 0.96
N GLN A 385 -20.55 -7.08 1.24
CA GLN A 385 -20.02 -6.94 2.59
C GLN A 385 -18.60 -6.35 2.60
N PHE A 386 -18.39 -5.46 3.57
CA PHE A 386 -17.15 -4.74 3.80
C PHE A 386 -16.37 -5.32 4.98
N PHE A 387 -15.08 -5.52 4.77
CA PHE A 387 -14.13 -6.05 5.73
C PHE A 387 -12.91 -5.13 5.82
N SER A 388 -12.09 -5.35 6.85
CA SER A 388 -10.80 -4.70 7.04
C SER A 388 -9.80 -5.69 7.62
N LEU A 389 -8.57 -5.22 7.83
CA LEU A 389 -7.49 -6.03 8.38
C LEU A 389 -6.92 -5.41 9.66
N ARG A 390 -6.60 -6.23 10.65
CA ARG A 390 -6.01 -5.84 11.94
C ARG A 390 -5.17 -6.98 12.49
N SER A 391 -4.08 -6.63 13.17
CA SER A 391 -3.22 -7.59 13.85
C SER A 391 -2.86 -7.11 15.26
N TRP A 392 -2.22 -7.99 16.02
CA TRP A 392 -1.68 -7.71 17.34
C TRP A 392 -0.27 -8.28 17.48
N GLY A 393 0.46 -7.79 18.48
CA GLY A 393 1.81 -8.24 18.77
C GLY A 393 2.23 -7.90 20.19
N ARG A 394 3.51 -8.19 20.49
CA ARG A 394 4.17 -7.90 21.76
C ARG A 394 5.35 -6.98 21.50
N ILE A 395 5.38 -5.83 22.16
CA ILE A 395 6.40 -4.81 21.93
C ILE A 395 7.24 -4.54 23.18
N GLY A 396 8.52 -4.28 22.97
CA GLY A 396 9.46 -3.87 24.00
C GLY A 396 9.85 -5.00 24.97
N PRO A 397 10.80 -4.72 25.88
CA PRO A 397 11.31 -5.71 26.83
C PRO A 397 10.25 -6.31 27.75
N ARG A 398 9.18 -5.54 28.04
CA ARG A 398 8.05 -5.96 28.88
C ARG A 398 6.97 -6.72 28.12
N LYS A 399 7.11 -6.90 26.81
CA LYS A 399 6.16 -7.63 25.95
C LYS A 399 4.72 -7.10 26.07
N HIS A 400 4.54 -5.79 26.07
CA HIS A 400 3.21 -5.19 26.11
C HIS A 400 2.40 -5.62 24.89
N PHE A 401 1.13 -5.98 25.11
CA PHE A 401 0.18 -6.24 24.05
C PHE A 401 -0.17 -4.95 23.32
N VAL A 402 0.02 -4.96 22.01
CA VAL A 402 -0.32 -3.86 21.10
C VAL A 402 -1.13 -4.37 19.93
N THR A 403 -1.91 -3.49 19.32
CA THR A 403 -2.66 -3.76 18.09
C THR A 403 -2.59 -2.56 17.16
N GLU A 404 -2.58 -2.84 15.86
CA GLU A 404 -2.70 -1.83 14.82
C GLU A 404 -3.49 -2.40 13.64
N GLN A 405 -4.16 -1.54 12.89
CA GLN A 405 -4.76 -1.95 11.61
C GLN A 405 -3.64 -2.32 10.62
N LEU A 406 -3.93 -3.29 9.75
CA LEU A 406 -3.13 -3.49 8.54
C LEU A 406 -3.66 -2.49 7.51
N TYR A 407 -2.81 -1.57 7.07
CA TYR A 407 -3.23 -0.54 6.14
C TYR A 407 -3.32 -1.09 4.73
N ILE A 408 -4.56 -1.33 4.28
CA ILE A 408 -4.86 -1.74 2.91
C ILE A 408 -4.59 -0.54 1.99
N HIS A 409 -3.43 -0.54 1.34
CA HIS A 409 -3.07 0.38 0.29
C HIS A 409 -3.29 -0.22 -1.11
N ALA A 410 -3.70 -1.48 -1.22
CA ALA A 410 -4.03 -2.11 -2.50
C ALA A 410 -5.05 -1.31 -3.33
N LYS A 411 -5.01 -1.50 -4.66
CA LYS A 411 -6.04 -1.06 -5.61
C LYS A 411 -6.29 -2.18 -6.63
N CYS A 412 -6.97 -3.22 -6.17
CA CYS A 412 -7.20 -4.46 -6.91
C CYS A 412 -8.70 -4.78 -7.01
N MET A 413 -9.12 -5.30 -8.16
CA MET A 413 -10.44 -5.93 -8.32
C MET A 413 -10.30 -7.25 -9.08
N ILE A 414 -10.93 -8.30 -8.58
CA ILE A 414 -11.03 -9.62 -9.22
C ILE A 414 -12.49 -9.93 -9.48
N VAL A 415 -12.82 -10.36 -10.69
CA VAL A 415 -14.19 -10.67 -11.11
C VAL A 415 -14.27 -12.09 -11.64
N ASP A 416 -15.14 -12.88 -11.01
CA ASP A 416 -15.47 -14.27 -11.34
C ASP A 416 -14.25 -15.21 -11.48
N ASP A 417 -13.14 -14.91 -10.80
CA ASP A 417 -11.84 -15.58 -11.00
C ASP A 417 -11.40 -15.66 -12.49
N ARG A 418 -11.85 -14.72 -13.33
CA ARG A 418 -11.56 -14.68 -14.78
C ARG A 418 -10.87 -13.40 -15.24
N VAL A 419 -11.05 -12.31 -14.49
CA VAL A 419 -10.45 -11.02 -14.79
C VAL A 419 -9.90 -10.39 -13.52
N ALA A 420 -8.73 -9.78 -13.61
CA ALA A 420 -8.15 -8.97 -12.55
C ALA A 420 -7.83 -7.55 -13.07
N ILE A 421 -8.01 -6.53 -12.23
CA ILE A 421 -7.56 -5.16 -12.47
C ILE A 421 -6.63 -4.76 -11.33
N ILE A 422 -5.40 -4.38 -11.67
CA ILE A 422 -4.37 -3.98 -10.70
C ILE A 422 -3.77 -2.64 -11.15
N GLY A 423 -3.62 -1.68 -10.24
CA GLY A 423 -3.04 -0.38 -10.56
C GLY A 423 -2.88 0.55 -9.36
N SER A 424 -2.84 1.85 -9.63
CA SER A 424 -2.69 2.90 -8.61
C SER A 424 -4.02 3.59 -8.22
N ALA A 425 -5.08 3.39 -9.01
CA ALA A 425 -6.32 4.14 -8.92
C ALA A 425 -7.22 3.70 -7.75
N ASN A 426 -7.49 4.64 -6.84
CA ASN A 426 -8.41 4.44 -5.73
C ASN A 426 -9.88 4.53 -6.18
N ILE A 427 -10.82 3.91 -5.44
CA ILE A 427 -12.25 4.13 -5.64
C ILE A 427 -12.63 5.47 -5.01
N ASN A 428 -12.38 6.54 -5.76
CA ASN A 428 -12.79 7.91 -5.49
C ASN A 428 -12.81 8.72 -6.80
N GLU A 429 -13.38 9.93 -6.77
CA GLU A 429 -13.39 10.78 -7.97
C GLU A 429 -12.00 11.27 -8.40
N ARG A 430 -11.08 11.40 -7.44
CA ARG A 430 -9.70 11.85 -7.67
C ARG A 430 -8.97 10.93 -8.63
N SER A 431 -9.14 9.62 -8.49
CA SER A 431 -8.51 8.63 -9.37
C SER A 431 -9.39 8.25 -10.57
N MET A 432 -10.72 8.28 -10.44
CA MET A 432 -11.62 7.68 -11.45
C MET A 432 -12.07 8.62 -12.58
N LEU A 433 -12.05 9.94 -12.38
CA LEU A 433 -12.60 10.88 -13.38
C LEU A 433 -11.63 11.24 -14.52
N GLY A 434 -10.34 10.89 -14.42
CA GLY A 434 -9.31 11.23 -15.43
C GLY A 434 -8.84 12.69 -15.42
N SER A 435 -9.72 13.63 -15.08
CA SER A 435 -9.45 15.08 -15.03
C SER A 435 -8.71 15.53 -13.75
N ARG A 436 -8.60 14.65 -12.75
CA ARG A 436 -7.97 14.90 -11.45
C ARG A 436 -6.60 14.23 -11.39
N ASP A 437 -6.32 13.33 -10.46
CA ASP A 437 -5.00 12.68 -10.37
C ASP A 437 -4.75 11.80 -11.60
N SER A 438 -3.49 11.75 -12.03
CA SER A 438 -3.10 10.80 -13.06
C SER A 438 -2.78 9.44 -12.45
N GLU A 439 -3.30 8.38 -13.07
CA GLU A 439 -3.23 7.02 -12.58
C GLU A 439 -2.95 6.06 -13.73
N CYS A 440 -2.39 4.88 -13.42
CA CYS A 440 -2.26 3.77 -14.35
C CYS A 440 -2.81 2.48 -13.72
N ALA A 441 -3.39 1.61 -14.54
CA ALA A 441 -3.76 0.26 -14.16
C ALA A 441 -3.57 -0.68 -15.37
N ALA A 442 -3.70 -1.98 -15.16
CA ALA A 442 -3.97 -2.90 -16.26
C ALA A 442 -5.09 -3.87 -15.90
N ILE A 443 -5.88 -4.22 -16.91
CA ILE A 443 -6.86 -5.30 -16.85
C ILE A 443 -6.24 -6.54 -17.49
N VAL A 444 -6.35 -7.66 -16.79
CA VAL A 444 -5.73 -8.94 -17.13
C VAL A 444 -6.81 -9.99 -17.26
N ARG A 445 -6.86 -10.67 -18.41
CA ARG A 445 -7.67 -11.85 -18.66
C ARG A 445 -6.75 -13.00 -19.03
N ASP A 446 -6.89 -14.12 -18.35
CA ASP A 446 -6.05 -15.29 -18.63
C ASP A 446 -6.76 -16.25 -19.59
N THR A 447 -6.04 -16.70 -20.61
CA THR A 447 -6.51 -17.73 -21.54
C THR A 447 -6.18 -19.14 -21.06
N ASP A 448 -5.27 -19.30 -20.09
CA ASP A 448 -5.05 -20.56 -19.39
C ASP A 448 -6.16 -20.75 -18.35
N LEU A 449 -7.09 -21.65 -18.67
CA LEU A 449 -8.25 -21.95 -17.86
C LEU A 449 -8.05 -23.22 -17.05
N ILE A 450 -8.36 -23.15 -15.76
CA ILE A 450 -8.30 -24.29 -14.83
C ILE A 450 -9.68 -24.58 -14.25
N TRP A 451 -9.89 -25.84 -13.83
CA TRP A 451 -11.13 -26.27 -13.20
C TRP A 451 -11.18 -25.86 -11.73
N SER A 452 -12.22 -25.10 -11.39
CA SER A 452 -12.58 -24.76 -10.01
C SER A 452 -14.08 -25.02 -9.77
N THR A 453 -14.59 -24.50 -8.66
CA THR A 453 -15.99 -24.53 -8.27
C THR A 453 -16.48 -23.11 -7.96
N MET A 454 -17.69 -22.79 -8.38
CA MET A 454 -18.35 -21.51 -8.12
C MET A 454 -19.83 -21.76 -7.84
N ALA A 455 -20.34 -21.30 -6.69
CA ALA A 455 -21.70 -21.59 -6.23
C ALA A 455 -22.02 -23.11 -6.23
N GLY A 456 -21.05 -23.93 -5.82
CA GLY A 456 -21.14 -25.39 -5.74
C GLY A 456 -21.12 -26.12 -7.08
N LYS A 457 -20.89 -25.42 -8.20
CA LYS A 457 -20.86 -26.01 -9.56
C LYS A 457 -19.45 -25.93 -10.14
N ALA A 458 -19.09 -26.91 -10.97
CA ALA A 458 -17.83 -26.87 -11.71
C ALA A 458 -17.79 -25.64 -12.62
N TYR A 459 -16.68 -24.89 -12.55
CA TYR A 459 -16.54 -23.61 -13.22
C TYR A 459 -15.10 -23.41 -13.70
N LEU A 460 -14.95 -22.98 -14.96
CA LEU A 460 -13.65 -22.65 -15.53
C LEU A 460 -13.25 -21.23 -15.15
N VAL A 461 -12.08 -21.12 -14.52
CA VAL A 461 -11.48 -19.87 -14.03
C VAL A 461 -10.16 -19.62 -14.75
N GLY A 462 -9.77 -18.36 -14.89
CA GLY A 462 -8.45 -18.00 -15.40
C GLY A 462 -7.39 -18.26 -14.32
N ARG A 463 -6.25 -18.85 -14.67
CA ARG A 463 -5.22 -19.19 -13.70
C ARG A 463 -4.77 -17.96 -12.91
N PHE A 464 -4.37 -16.88 -13.58
CA PHE A 464 -3.85 -15.68 -12.93
C PHE A 464 -4.84 -15.03 -11.94
N PRO A 465 -6.10 -14.70 -12.31
CA PRO A 465 -7.04 -14.12 -11.36
C PRO A 465 -7.41 -15.06 -10.21
N HIS A 466 -7.56 -16.37 -10.49
CA HIS A 466 -7.88 -17.36 -9.47
C HIS A 466 -6.77 -17.52 -8.43
N THR A 467 -5.52 -17.72 -8.87
CA THR A 467 -4.39 -17.91 -7.95
C THR A 467 -4.11 -16.64 -7.15
N LEU A 468 -4.30 -15.45 -7.74
CA LEU A 468 -4.22 -14.18 -7.02
C LEU A 468 -5.26 -14.11 -5.90
N ARG A 469 -6.55 -14.38 -6.18
CA ARG A 469 -7.60 -14.35 -5.15
C ARG A 469 -7.35 -15.40 -4.06
N MET A 470 -6.97 -16.62 -4.43
CA MET A 470 -6.61 -17.67 -3.47
C MET A 470 -5.48 -17.21 -2.53
N ARG A 471 -4.40 -16.63 -3.09
CA ARG A 471 -3.28 -16.10 -2.30
C ARG A 471 -3.74 -15.04 -1.29
N LEU A 472 -4.48 -14.02 -1.76
CA LEU A 472 -4.97 -12.93 -0.90
C LEU A 472 -5.87 -13.45 0.22
N MET A 473 -6.82 -14.33 -0.10
CA MET A 473 -7.71 -14.88 0.94
C MET A 473 -6.98 -15.80 1.93
N ARG A 474 -5.95 -16.55 1.49
CA ARG A 474 -5.09 -17.35 2.39
C ARG A 474 -4.33 -16.46 3.36
N GLU A 475 -3.71 -15.40 2.86
CA GLU A 475 -3.01 -14.38 3.67
C GLU A 475 -3.94 -13.78 4.73
N HIS A 476 -5.13 -13.32 4.35
CA HIS A 476 -6.08 -12.72 5.29
C HIS A 476 -6.62 -13.68 6.36
N LEU A 477 -6.57 -14.99 6.08
CA LEU A 477 -6.93 -16.06 7.02
C LEU A 477 -5.75 -16.54 7.88
N GLY A 478 -4.54 -16.02 7.64
CA GLY A 478 -3.33 -16.39 8.38
C GLY A 478 -2.75 -17.73 7.97
N VAL A 479 -3.00 -18.17 6.74
CA VAL A 479 -2.31 -19.32 6.13
C VAL A 479 -0.95 -18.84 5.64
N ASP A 480 0.12 -19.61 5.89
CA ASP A 480 1.46 -19.27 5.43
C ASP A 480 1.57 -19.40 3.90
N VAL A 481 1.39 -18.27 3.22
CA VAL A 481 1.41 -18.20 1.76
C VAL A 481 2.81 -18.28 1.17
N ASP A 482 3.84 -18.03 1.97
CA ASP A 482 5.23 -18.11 1.52
C ASP A 482 5.68 -19.58 1.57
N GLU A 483 5.35 -20.30 2.65
CA GLU A 483 5.58 -21.74 2.77
C GLU A 483 4.88 -22.51 1.62
N ILE A 484 3.62 -22.17 1.30
CA ILE A 484 2.90 -22.80 0.19
C ILE A 484 3.62 -22.57 -1.14
N MET A 485 4.08 -21.34 -1.40
CA MET A 485 4.79 -21.04 -2.64
C MET A 485 6.11 -21.80 -2.75
N GLU A 486 6.86 -21.91 -1.65
CA GLU A 486 8.11 -22.67 -1.60
C GLU A 486 7.87 -24.16 -1.89
N GLN A 487 6.82 -24.74 -1.30
CA GLN A 487 6.41 -26.13 -1.56
C GLN A 487 5.96 -26.35 -3.01
N GLU A 488 5.17 -25.44 -3.57
CA GLU A 488 4.71 -25.50 -4.96
C GLU A 488 5.91 -25.41 -5.93
N MET A 489 6.86 -24.51 -5.68
CA MET A 489 8.10 -24.41 -6.46
C MET A 489 8.96 -25.68 -6.34
N GLY A 490 9.17 -26.21 -5.14
CA GLY A 490 9.93 -27.46 -4.94
C GLY A 490 9.31 -28.64 -5.69
N GLY A 491 7.98 -28.78 -5.62
CA GLY A 491 7.26 -29.84 -6.32
C GLY A 491 7.29 -29.71 -7.85
N GLU A 492 7.31 -28.50 -8.39
CA GLU A 492 7.49 -28.26 -9.83
C GLU A 492 8.90 -28.65 -10.31
N VAL A 493 9.93 -28.37 -9.51
CA VAL A 493 11.31 -28.77 -9.80
C VAL A 493 11.44 -30.29 -9.79
N GLU A 494 10.97 -30.97 -8.74
CA GLU A 494 10.97 -32.44 -8.65
C GLU A 494 10.15 -33.09 -9.79
N SER A 495 9.03 -32.48 -10.17
CA SER A 495 8.21 -32.94 -11.31
C SER A 495 8.91 -32.78 -12.66
N ARG A 496 9.77 -31.77 -12.80
CA ARG A 496 10.60 -31.57 -14.01
C ARG A 496 11.78 -32.54 -14.03
N GLU A 497 12.47 -32.69 -12.90
CA GLU A 497 13.59 -33.64 -12.74
C GLU A 497 13.11 -35.08 -12.99
N SER A 498 11.98 -35.49 -12.42
CA SER A 498 11.41 -36.82 -12.65
C SER A 498 10.94 -37.03 -14.10
N ARG A 499 10.44 -35.99 -14.79
CA ARG A 499 10.15 -36.07 -16.24
C ARG A 499 11.43 -36.20 -17.07
N GLN A 500 12.51 -35.56 -16.64
CA GLN A 500 13.80 -35.62 -17.32
C GLN A 500 14.49 -36.97 -17.08
N GLU A 501 14.47 -37.48 -15.85
CA GLU A 501 14.92 -38.83 -15.51
C GLU A 501 14.09 -39.93 -16.18
N ASN A 502 12.77 -39.75 -16.32
CA ASN A 502 11.94 -40.69 -17.12
C ASN A 502 12.23 -40.60 -18.61
N SER A 503 12.67 -39.45 -19.12
CA SER A 503 13.09 -39.32 -20.52
C SER A 503 14.43 -40.00 -20.77
N ASP A 504 15.34 -39.96 -19.80
CA ASP A 504 16.65 -40.62 -19.86
C ASP A 504 16.58 -42.12 -19.55
N SER A 505 15.67 -42.56 -18.69
CA SER A 505 15.44 -43.99 -18.40
C SER A 505 14.74 -44.70 -19.56
N CYS A 506 13.82 -44.02 -20.27
CA CYS A 506 13.19 -44.51 -21.50
C CYS A 506 14.16 -44.58 -22.69
N ALA A 507 15.31 -43.88 -22.64
CA ALA A 507 16.38 -44.03 -23.63
C ALA A 507 17.26 -45.28 -23.41
N SER A 508 17.11 -45.98 -22.28
CA SER A 508 17.94 -47.14 -21.91
C SER A 508 17.28 -48.51 -22.07
N GLU A 509 15.94 -48.59 -22.22
CA GLU A 509 15.23 -49.84 -22.50
C GLU A 509 14.73 -49.88 -23.95
N GLY A 510 15.52 -50.54 -24.80
CA GLY A 510 15.19 -50.76 -26.21
C GLY A 510 13.98 -51.68 -26.39
N GLN A 511 12.79 -51.09 -26.53
CA GLN A 511 11.70 -51.66 -27.32
C GLN A 511 11.54 -50.86 -28.62
N ARG A 512 11.74 -51.56 -29.74
CA ARG A 512 11.66 -51.02 -31.09
C ARG A 512 10.19 -50.75 -31.46
N ASP A 513 9.77 -49.51 -31.33
CA ASP A 513 8.65 -48.98 -32.12
C ASP A 513 9.24 -48.08 -33.22
N THR A 514 9.14 -48.54 -34.47
CA THR A 514 9.79 -47.95 -35.65
C THR A 514 9.01 -46.82 -36.31
N ASP A 515 7.98 -46.25 -35.67
CA ASP A 515 7.04 -45.35 -36.35
C ASP A 515 7.04 -43.90 -35.84
N ASN A 516 8.06 -43.43 -35.09
CA ASN A 516 8.08 -42.01 -34.66
C ASN A 516 9.46 -41.31 -34.65
N TRP A 517 10.41 -41.75 -35.47
CA TRP A 517 11.75 -41.14 -35.54
C TRP A 517 11.77 -39.79 -36.27
N GLY A 518 10.87 -39.57 -37.24
CA GLY A 518 10.80 -38.30 -37.99
C GLY A 518 10.27 -37.12 -37.17
N GLU A 519 9.20 -37.31 -36.38
CA GLU A 519 8.58 -36.21 -35.62
C GLU A 519 9.45 -35.74 -34.44
N ARG A 520 10.22 -36.63 -33.81
CA ARG A 520 11.13 -36.28 -32.70
C ARG A 520 12.41 -35.58 -33.17
N GLU A 521 12.93 -35.91 -34.34
CA GLU A 521 14.03 -35.18 -34.97
C GLU A 521 13.57 -33.78 -35.41
N ASP A 522 12.38 -33.68 -36.01
CA ASP A 522 11.78 -32.39 -36.40
C ASP A 522 11.49 -31.50 -35.17
N GLU A 523 10.96 -32.04 -34.06
CA GLU A 523 10.72 -31.28 -32.83
C GLU A 523 12.02 -30.77 -32.19
N ARG A 524 13.08 -31.61 -32.14
CA ARG A 524 14.41 -31.18 -31.68
C ARG A 524 15.01 -30.13 -32.60
N GLU A 525 14.89 -30.30 -33.91
CA GLU A 525 15.44 -29.35 -34.88
C GLU A 525 14.68 -28.01 -34.83
N ILE A 526 13.36 -28.03 -34.60
CA ILE A 526 12.53 -26.83 -34.37
C ILE A 526 12.93 -26.15 -33.05
N LEU A 527 13.12 -26.91 -31.97
CA LEU A 527 13.54 -26.38 -30.67
C LEU A 527 14.94 -25.76 -30.77
N GLU A 528 15.91 -26.47 -31.37
CA GLU A 528 17.27 -25.97 -31.59
C GLU A 528 17.31 -24.79 -32.55
N ARG A 529 16.40 -24.72 -33.53
CA ARG A 529 16.25 -23.56 -34.41
C ARG A 529 15.65 -22.38 -33.64
N ARG A 530 14.69 -22.62 -32.75
CA ARG A 530 14.12 -21.59 -31.85
C ARG A 530 15.18 -21.06 -30.90
N HIS A 531 15.94 -21.93 -30.23
CA HIS A 531 17.06 -21.53 -29.37
C HIS A 531 18.13 -20.76 -30.16
N ARG A 532 18.52 -21.21 -31.36
CA ARG A 532 19.46 -20.48 -32.22
C ARG A 532 18.94 -19.11 -32.64
N LEU A 533 17.67 -19.00 -33.01
CA LEU A 533 17.06 -17.71 -33.36
C LEU A 533 16.94 -16.80 -32.14
N GLN A 534 16.62 -17.35 -30.98
CA GLN A 534 16.56 -16.63 -29.71
C GLN A 534 17.95 -16.14 -29.30
N ASP A 535 18.98 -16.97 -29.39
CA ASP A 535 20.37 -16.59 -29.10
C ASP A 535 20.92 -15.58 -30.11
N GLU A 536 20.63 -15.76 -31.42
CA GLU A 536 21.04 -14.82 -32.46
C GLU A 536 20.30 -13.47 -32.32
N PHE A 537 19.03 -13.49 -31.92
CA PHE A 537 18.25 -12.28 -31.62
C PHE A 537 18.73 -11.61 -30.33
N LEU A 538 18.99 -12.38 -29.27
CA LEU A 538 19.53 -11.86 -28.00
C LEU A 538 20.89 -11.23 -28.24
N ALA A 539 21.80 -11.89 -28.96
CA ALA A 539 23.10 -11.34 -29.34
C ALA A 539 22.96 -10.06 -30.20
N ARG A 540 22.00 -10.00 -31.13
CA ARG A 540 21.71 -8.77 -31.89
C ARG A 540 21.08 -7.66 -31.04
N SER A 541 20.25 -8.01 -30.07
CA SER A 541 19.57 -7.08 -29.17
C SER A 541 20.52 -6.50 -28.12
N GLU A 542 21.55 -7.26 -27.73
CA GLU A 542 22.60 -6.82 -26.81
C GLU A 542 23.48 -5.70 -27.40
N ASP A 543 23.60 -5.65 -28.73
CA ASP A 543 24.30 -4.57 -29.46
C ASP A 543 23.37 -3.43 -29.94
N MET A 544 22.04 -3.58 -29.76
CA MET A 544 21.05 -2.58 -30.18
C MET A 544 20.54 -1.78 -28.98
N HIS A 545 21.21 -0.68 -28.69
CA HIS A 545 20.73 0.33 -27.75
C HIS A 545 19.46 1.02 -28.28
N SER A 546 18.54 1.38 -27.38
CA SER A 546 17.40 2.20 -27.79
C SER A 546 17.88 3.59 -28.15
N PHE A 547 17.09 4.28 -28.97
CA PHE A 547 17.35 5.69 -29.26
C PHE A 547 17.53 6.53 -27.98
N ASN A 548 16.82 6.21 -26.91
CA ASN A 548 16.88 6.97 -25.66
C ASN A 548 18.19 6.74 -24.89
N HIS A 549 18.90 5.65 -25.16
CA HIS A 549 20.25 5.37 -24.64
C HIS A 549 21.33 6.15 -25.40
N ASP A 550 21.29 6.09 -26.73
CA ASP A 550 22.32 6.66 -27.62
C ASP A 550 22.32 8.21 -27.70
N VAL A 551 21.36 8.88 -27.06
CA VAL A 551 21.32 10.35 -27.03
C VAL A 551 22.45 10.88 -26.14
N ASP A 552 23.61 11.10 -26.76
CA ASP A 552 24.74 11.83 -26.20
C ASP A 552 24.46 13.34 -26.22
N TRP A 553 24.02 13.84 -25.08
CA TRP A 553 23.68 15.26 -24.87
C TRP A 553 24.88 16.10 -24.42
N GLU A 554 26.05 15.48 -24.19
CA GLU A 554 27.36 16.16 -24.00
C GLU A 554 27.93 16.71 -25.32
N GLN A 555 27.08 17.25 -26.19
CA GLN A 555 27.57 18.07 -27.29
C GLN A 555 28.03 19.42 -26.70
N ALA A 556 29.26 19.47 -26.19
CA ALA A 556 29.90 20.65 -25.60
C ALA A 556 29.80 21.91 -26.47
N ASN A 557 29.50 21.74 -27.76
CA ASN A 557 29.36 22.79 -28.77
C ASN A 557 27.93 23.03 -29.30
N ASN A 558 26.88 22.41 -28.74
CA ASN A 558 25.50 22.66 -29.19
C ASN A 558 24.92 23.93 -28.51
N PRO A 559 24.76 25.06 -29.23
CA PRO A 559 24.28 26.31 -28.64
C PRO A 559 22.83 26.23 -28.15
N ASN A 560 22.04 25.26 -28.61
CA ASN A 560 20.64 25.08 -28.20
C ASN A 560 20.51 24.37 -26.83
N LEU A 561 21.56 23.67 -26.38
CA LEU A 561 21.62 22.94 -25.10
C LEU A 561 22.34 23.73 -24.00
N LYS A 562 23.07 24.80 -24.34
CA LYS A 562 23.69 25.69 -23.35
C LYS A 562 22.61 26.53 -22.67
N SER A 563 22.38 26.25 -21.38
CA SER A 563 21.56 27.10 -20.53
C SER A 563 22.46 28.14 -19.86
N ASN A 564 22.13 29.42 -20.00
CA ASN A 564 22.81 30.50 -19.25
C ASN A 564 22.37 30.55 -17.77
N ARG A 565 21.49 29.63 -17.33
CA ARG A 565 20.99 29.58 -15.95
C ARG A 565 21.98 28.83 -15.07
N LYS A 566 22.21 29.35 -13.86
CA LYS A 566 22.98 28.67 -12.82
C LYS A 566 22.37 27.30 -12.53
N LEU A 567 23.22 26.28 -12.39
CA LEU A 567 22.79 24.95 -12.03
C LEU A 567 22.14 25.00 -10.63
N THR A 568 20.92 24.46 -10.53
CA THR A 568 20.22 24.29 -9.26
C THR A 568 20.90 23.21 -8.44
N ALA A 569 20.98 23.41 -7.12
CA ALA A 569 21.62 22.50 -6.18
C ALA A 569 20.86 22.54 -4.84
N ASP A 570 21.00 21.48 -4.05
CA ASP A 570 20.54 21.41 -2.66
C ASP A 570 21.77 21.25 -1.77
N ALA A 571 21.94 22.09 -0.75
CA ALA A 571 23.10 22.07 0.12
C ALA A 571 23.17 20.80 1.00
N ARG A 572 22.03 20.12 1.21
CA ARG A 572 21.97 18.83 1.92
C ARG A 572 22.62 17.71 1.12
N VAL A 573 22.70 17.85 -0.21
CA VAL A 573 23.21 16.83 -1.13
C VAL A 573 24.46 17.33 -1.86
N THR A 574 24.30 18.36 -2.68
CA THR A 574 25.34 18.87 -3.58
C THR A 574 26.48 19.51 -2.79
N ARG A 575 27.69 18.99 -3.00
CA ARG A 575 28.91 19.39 -2.28
C ARG A 575 28.84 19.10 -0.77
N ASN A 576 27.97 18.20 -0.32
CA ASN A 576 27.97 17.69 1.04
C ASN A 576 28.89 16.45 1.13
N PRO A 577 30.05 16.53 1.82
CA PRO A 577 30.95 15.40 1.95
C PRO A 577 30.34 14.21 2.71
N SER A 578 29.44 14.47 3.67
CA SER A 578 28.81 13.42 4.47
C SER A 578 27.84 12.60 3.62
N HIS A 579 27.02 13.26 2.79
CA HIS A 579 26.12 12.58 1.85
C HIS A 579 26.89 11.69 0.87
N ARG A 580 27.99 12.21 0.31
CA ARG A 580 28.84 11.42 -0.60
C ARG A 580 29.43 10.20 0.09
N LYS A 581 29.98 10.37 1.31
CA LYS A 581 30.53 9.27 2.10
C LYS A 581 29.49 8.20 2.40
N ASP A 582 28.25 8.59 2.69
CA ASP A 582 27.16 7.65 2.90
C ASP A 582 26.86 6.81 1.65
N LEU A 583 26.75 7.47 0.48
CA LEU A 583 26.58 6.79 -0.82
C LEU A 583 27.74 5.83 -1.12
N GLU A 584 28.97 6.25 -0.87
CA GLU A 584 30.20 5.45 -1.04
C GLU A 584 30.29 4.27 -0.05
N GLY A 585 29.38 4.16 0.92
CA GLY A 585 29.35 3.05 1.89
C GLY A 585 30.11 3.29 3.18
N PHE A 586 30.60 4.51 3.42
CA PHE A 586 31.19 4.94 4.70
C PHE A 586 30.14 5.56 5.65
N GLY A 587 28.86 5.34 5.37
CA GLY A 587 27.72 5.84 6.13
C GLY A 587 27.40 5.02 7.38
N VAL A 588 26.18 5.19 7.88
CA VAL A 588 25.66 4.51 9.08
C VAL A 588 25.66 3.00 8.92
N ASP A 589 25.39 2.52 7.71
CA ASP A 589 25.29 1.09 7.38
C ASP A 589 26.63 0.37 7.17
N GLN A 590 27.74 1.12 7.23
CA GLN A 590 29.12 0.64 7.19
C GLN A 590 29.43 -0.35 6.06
N MET A 591 28.75 -0.18 4.90
CA MET A 591 28.91 -1.08 3.76
C MET A 591 30.38 -1.32 3.43
N GLN A 592 31.20 -0.27 3.26
CA GLN A 592 32.58 -0.45 2.79
C GLN A 592 33.44 -1.29 3.75
N ILE A 593 33.25 -1.15 5.07
CA ILE A 593 33.96 -1.94 6.07
C ILE A 593 33.60 -3.43 5.94
N LEU A 594 32.31 -3.73 5.73
CA LEU A 594 31.84 -5.09 5.50
C LEU A 594 32.37 -5.67 4.18
N HIS A 595 32.60 -4.82 3.16
CA HIS A 595 33.14 -5.23 1.86
C HIS A 595 34.57 -5.71 2.02
N GLU A 596 35.39 -4.90 2.71
CA GLU A 596 36.78 -5.20 3.01
C GLU A 596 36.91 -6.44 3.91
N ALA A 597 35.93 -6.68 4.79
CA ALA A 597 35.82 -7.89 5.60
C ALA A 597 35.30 -9.14 4.84
N GLY A 598 34.91 -9.01 3.56
CA GLY A 598 34.37 -10.11 2.75
C GLY A 598 32.92 -10.52 3.11
N GLN A 599 32.18 -9.68 3.82
CA GLN A 599 30.87 -9.99 4.40
C GLN A 599 29.65 -9.48 3.58
N ILE A 600 29.84 -8.94 2.36
CA ILE A 600 28.74 -8.38 1.51
C ILE A 600 28.32 -9.30 0.35
N THR A 601 28.35 -10.60 0.55
CA THR A 601 27.74 -11.56 -0.38
C THR A 601 26.27 -11.85 -0.04
N GLY A 602 25.72 -11.17 0.96
CA GLY A 602 24.35 -11.37 1.43
C GLY A 602 23.30 -11.13 0.36
N ARG A 603 22.39 -12.10 0.21
CA ARG A 603 21.21 -12.05 -0.66
C ARG A 603 21.56 -11.80 -2.14
N ASP A 604 22.77 -12.16 -2.57
CA ASP A 604 23.05 -12.31 -4.00
C ASP A 604 22.23 -13.45 -4.56
N SER A 605 21.83 -13.31 -5.81
CA SER A 605 21.10 -14.36 -6.50
C SER A 605 21.72 -14.64 -7.85
N PHE A 606 21.73 -15.91 -8.23
CA PHE A 606 22.25 -16.39 -9.51
C PHE A 606 21.23 -17.33 -10.14
N LEU A 607 21.26 -17.41 -11.47
CA LEU A 607 20.45 -18.38 -12.21
C LEU A 607 21.22 -19.70 -12.29
N GLY A 608 20.59 -20.79 -11.87
CA GLY A 608 21.06 -22.14 -12.10
C GLY A 608 20.95 -22.56 -13.56
N GLN A 609 21.48 -23.73 -13.90
CA GLN A 609 21.42 -24.30 -15.26
C GLN A 609 19.97 -24.62 -15.71
N ASP A 610 19.05 -24.68 -14.76
CA ASP A 610 17.62 -24.94 -14.89
C ASP A 610 16.78 -23.65 -15.03
N ASN A 611 17.42 -22.47 -15.14
CA ASN A 611 16.79 -21.15 -15.09
C ASN A 611 16.06 -20.85 -13.77
N VAL A 612 16.30 -21.62 -12.70
CA VAL A 612 15.78 -21.34 -11.35
C VAL A 612 16.77 -20.45 -10.62
N GLU A 613 16.26 -19.47 -9.89
CA GLU A 613 17.09 -18.50 -9.15
C GLU A 613 17.44 -19.07 -7.78
N TYR A 614 18.73 -19.23 -7.52
CA TYR A 614 19.25 -19.62 -6.22
C TYR A 614 19.80 -18.40 -5.48
N LEU A 615 19.44 -18.26 -4.22
CA LEU A 615 20.12 -17.36 -3.31
C LEU A 615 21.51 -17.92 -3.03
N LYS A 616 22.54 -17.09 -3.24
CA LYS A 616 23.88 -17.42 -2.74
C LYS A 616 23.79 -17.46 -1.22
N GLU A 617 23.82 -18.65 -0.65
CA GLU A 617 23.90 -18.82 0.80
C GLU A 617 25.13 -18.05 1.31
N VAL A 618 24.93 -17.27 2.36
CA VAL A 618 26.05 -16.72 3.11
C VAL A 618 26.68 -17.92 3.79
N ASP A 619 27.85 -18.33 3.33
CA ASP A 619 28.56 -19.50 3.84
C ASP A 619 28.94 -19.26 5.32
N VAL A 620 28.05 -19.60 6.25
CA VAL A 620 28.25 -19.44 7.71
C VAL A 620 29.41 -20.36 8.19
N ASN A 621 29.83 -21.31 7.34
CA ASN A 621 30.79 -22.36 7.69
C ASN A 621 32.26 -22.08 7.33
N GLU A 622 32.60 -20.96 6.68
CA GLU A 622 34.02 -20.64 6.44
C GLU A 622 34.82 -20.30 7.73
N LYS A 623 34.13 -19.91 8.82
CA LYS A 623 34.79 -19.75 10.14
C LYS A 623 35.31 -21.08 10.72
N GLN A 624 34.79 -22.25 10.31
CA GLN A 624 35.29 -23.55 10.78
C GLN A 624 36.46 -24.10 9.96
N LYS A 625 36.62 -23.70 8.70
CA LYS A 625 37.81 -24.06 7.90
C LYS A 625 39.05 -23.26 8.34
N LEU A 626 38.88 -21.97 8.65
CA LEU A 626 39.98 -21.11 9.11
C LEU A 626 40.49 -21.45 10.53
N GLN A 627 39.69 -22.14 11.37
CA GLN A 627 40.16 -22.64 12.67
C GLN A 627 40.90 -23.99 12.60
N LYS A 628 40.73 -24.77 11.52
CA LYS A 628 41.53 -25.99 11.29
C LYS A 628 42.92 -25.68 10.73
N ASP A 629 43.04 -24.64 9.92
CA ASP A 629 44.34 -24.22 9.36
C ASP A 629 45.21 -23.41 10.35
N SER A 630 44.61 -22.91 11.44
CA SER A 630 45.33 -22.24 12.54
C SER A 630 46.02 -23.19 13.52
N LYS A 631 45.74 -24.51 13.47
CA LYS A 631 46.35 -25.52 14.37
C LYS A 631 47.52 -26.30 13.77
N GLN A 632 47.96 -25.98 12.56
CA GLN A 632 49.14 -26.59 11.93
C GLN A 632 50.14 -25.55 11.37
N ARG A 633 50.42 -24.47 12.11
CA ARG A 633 51.61 -23.65 11.86
C ARG A 633 52.30 -23.21 13.14
N SER A 634 52.88 -24.20 13.81
CA SER A 634 54.05 -24.00 14.66
C SER A 634 55.00 -25.17 14.45
N ASP A 635 55.75 -25.14 13.35
CA ASP A 635 57.18 -25.50 13.41
C ASP A 635 57.92 -25.08 12.14
N SER A 636 59.13 -24.61 12.38
CA SER A 636 60.00 -23.85 11.49
C SER A 636 60.90 -24.72 10.59
N ARG A 637 61.15 -24.30 9.34
CA ARG A 637 62.47 -24.03 8.68
C ARG A 637 62.50 -24.31 7.17
N LEU A 638 63.37 -23.54 6.51
CA LEU A 638 63.64 -23.43 5.06
C LEU A 638 64.28 -24.69 4.43
N PRO A 639 64.21 -24.86 3.09
CA PRO A 639 64.58 -26.10 2.41
C PRO A 639 66.04 -26.13 1.90
N THR A 640 66.59 -27.33 1.77
CA THR A 640 67.75 -27.65 0.91
C THR A 640 67.41 -28.91 0.10
N PRO A 641 67.74 -28.99 -1.20
CA PRO A 641 67.32 -30.11 -2.04
C PRO A 641 68.43 -31.15 -2.16
N SER A 642 68.10 -32.45 -2.13
CA SER A 642 68.56 -33.48 -3.07
C SER A 642 68.35 -34.91 -2.54
N GLU A 643 67.94 -35.78 -3.49
CA GLU A 643 68.39 -37.17 -3.67
C GLU A 643 67.76 -38.34 -2.87
N LEU A 644 67.18 -39.23 -3.70
CA LEU A 644 67.40 -40.69 -3.76
C LEU A 644 66.82 -41.60 -2.67
N ASN A 645 66.01 -42.56 -3.16
CA ASN A 645 65.95 -43.99 -2.80
C ASN A 645 65.67 -44.32 -1.31
N THR A 646 64.86 -45.30 -0.92
CA THR A 646 64.49 -46.60 -1.51
C THR A 646 63.53 -47.26 -0.51
N GLN A 647 62.57 -48.04 -1.04
CA GLN A 647 62.12 -49.38 -0.56
C GLN A 647 61.51 -49.48 0.84
N GLU A 648 60.26 -49.92 1.01
CA GLU A 648 59.69 -51.31 0.92
C GLU A 648 59.00 -51.50 2.29
N GLU A 649 57.87 -52.14 2.55
CA GLU A 649 56.91 -53.09 1.96
C GLU A 649 55.57 -52.79 2.71
N ASP A 650 54.34 -53.03 2.27
CA ASP A 650 53.79 -54.33 1.89
C ASP A 650 52.38 -54.13 1.27
N HIS A 651 52.03 -55.04 0.37
CA HIS A 651 50.88 -55.10 -0.54
C HIS A 651 49.80 -56.08 0.02
N PRO A 652 48.71 -56.48 -0.67
CA PRO A 652 47.95 -55.89 -1.79
C PRO A 652 46.39 -56.07 -1.70
N SER A 653 45.65 -55.32 -2.57
CA SER A 653 44.56 -55.79 -3.49
C SER A 653 43.25 -56.42 -2.93
N ILE A 654 42.03 -56.40 -3.50
CA ILE A 654 41.42 -55.99 -4.78
C ILE A 654 39.93 -56.44 -4.71
N LEU A 655 38.99 -55.66 -5.29
CA LEU A 655 37.69 -56.04 -5.95
C LEU A 655 36.64 -56.88 -5.14
N GLU A 656 35.34 -56.99 -5.43
CA GLU A 656 34.34 -56.36 -6.29
C GLU A 656 32.94 -56.87 -5.82
N ALA A 657 31.89 -56.23 -6.34
CA ALA A 657 30.44 -56.47 -6.32
C ALA A 657 29.87 -57.92 -6.22
N ALA A 658 28.61 -58.04 -5.76
CA ALA A 658 27.41 -58.40 -6.59
C ALA A 658 26.16 -58.84 -5.78
N ASP A 659 25.01 -58.22 -6.10
CA ASP A 659 23.67 -58.76 -6.45
C ASP A 659 22.78 -59.68 -5.56
N THR A 660 21.59 -59.14 -5.18
CA THR A 660 20.14 -59.56 -5.34
C THR A 660 19.61 -60.96 -4.89
N PRO A 661 18.26 -61.32 -4.90
CA PRO A 661 16.95 -60.59 -4.91
C PRO A 661 15.78 -61.17 -4.00
N ALA A 662 14.60 -60.47 -4.02
CA ALA A 662 13.17 -60.91 -3.90
C ALA A 662 12.60 -61.33 -2.50
N ASP A 663 11.32 -61.17 -2.08
CA ASP A 663 10.01 -60.81 -2.69
C ASP A 663 8.94 -60.47 -1.58
N VAL A 664 8.04 -59.51 -1.86
CA VAL A 664 6.58 -59.33 -1.54
C VAL A 664 5.92 -59.86 -0.22
N LEU A 665 5.24 -58.98 0.57
CA LEU A 665 3.77 -59.04 0.88
C LEU A 665 3.23 -57.78 1.63
N ASN A 666 1.92 -57.62 1.51
CA ASN A 666 0.99 -56.50 1.68
C ASN A 666 0.39 -56.28 3.11
N GLN A 667 -0.03 -55.03 3.37
CA GLN A 667 -1.21 -54.55 4.14
C GLN A 667 -1.41 -54.68 5.68
N GLN A 668 -1.95 -53.57 6.21
CA GLN A 668 -2.96 -53.38 7.29
C GLN A 668 -2.54 -53.06 8.76
N GLN A 669 -2.79 -51.80 9.14
CA GLN A 669 -3.81 -51.31 10.09
C GLN A 669 -3.97 -51.86 11.53
N MET A 670 -4.15 -50.89 12.45
CA MET A 670 -5.04 -50.84 13.63
C MET A 670 -4.48 -50.99 15.06
N ALA A 671 -5.10 -50.14 15.90
CA ALA A 671 -4.92 -49.84 17.30
C ALA A 671 -5.28 -50.97 18.28
N PHE A 672 -4.87 -50.82 19.55
CA PHE A 672 -5.50 -51.50 20.68
C PHE A 672 -5.67 -50.59 21.90
N HIS A 673 -6.92 -50.59 22.39
CA HIS A 673 -7.37 -50.26 23.74
C HIS A 673 -6.84 -51.26 24.77
N ASN A 674 -6.84 -50.85 26.05
CA ASN A 674 -7.05 -51.75 27.17
C ASN A 674 -8.09 -51.14 28.13
N ASP A 675 -9.17 -51.87 28.33
CA ASP A 675 -10.15 -51.70 29.42
C ASP A 675 -9.80 -52.67 30.55
N ASP A 676 -10.01 -52.26 31.80
CA ASP A 676 -10.39 -53.16 32.88
C ASP A 676 -11.31 -52.43 33.87
N ALA A 677 -12.43 -53.07 34.19
CA ALA A 677 -13.54 -52.55 34.99
C ALA A 677 -13.72 -53.33 36.31
N ALA A 678 -14.09 -52.64 37.41
CA ALA A 678 -15.19 -53.05 38.32
C ALA A 678 -15.33 -52.19 39.60
N SER A 679 -16.53 -51.57 39.73
CA SER A 679 -17.41 -51.36 40.90
C SER A 679 -16.89 -50.95 42.31
N ASN A 680 -17.31 -49.76 42.77
CA ASN A 680 -18.24 -49.53 43.92
C ASN A 680 -18.27 -48.04 44.36
N GLN A 681 -19.47 -47.46 44.44
CA GLN A 681 -19.82 -46.19 45.12
C GLN A 681 -20.12 -46.43 46.63
N PRO A 682 -20.50 -45.43 47.46
CA PRO A 682 -20.13 -44.00 47.56
C PRO A 682 -19.81 -43.56 49.02
N THR A 683 -19.18 -42.40 49.23
CA THR A 683 -19.35 -41.65 50.50
C THR A 683 -19.40 -40.14 50.27
N GLN A 684 -20.47 -39.53 50.79
CA GLN A 684 -20.75 -38.10 50.82
C GLN A 684 -20.00 -37.39 51.96
N ALA A 685 -19.44 -36.21 51.68
CA ALA A 685 -19.41 -35.07 52.61
C ALA A 685 -19.20 -33.76 51.84
N ASN A 686 -20.22 -32.90 51.88
CA ASN A 686 -20.22 -31.48 51.47
C ASN A 686 -19.85 -30.61 52.71
N PRO A 687 -19.76 -29.28 52.63
CA PRO A 687 -19.11 -28.37 51.67
C PRO A 687 -18.25 -27.31 52.42
N LEU A 688 -17.55 -26.40 51.73
CA LEU A 688 -17.42 -24.98 52.13
C LEU A 688 -16.67 -24.16 51.04
N THR A 689 -17.43 -23.26 50.43
CA THR A 689 -17.04 -21.95 49.87
C THR A 689 -15.88 -21.88 48.89
N GLN A 690 -16.20 -21.95 47.59
CA GLN A 690 -15.53 -21.12 46.59
C GLN A 690 -16.56 -20.28 45.84
N SER A 691 -16.30 -18.98 45.90
CA SER A 691 -17.06 -17.89 45.28
C SER A 691 -17.08 -18.03 43.76
N ASN A 692 -18.28 -18.19 43.23
CA ASN A 692 -18.60 -17.83 41.84
C ASN A 692 -18.23 -16.36 41.60
N ASN A 693 -17.38 -16.09 40.62
CA ASN A 693 -17.44 -14.82 39.89
C ASN A 693 -16.93 -14.99 38.45
N CYS A 694 -17.88 -14.74 37.53
CA CYS A 694 -17.75 -14.28 36.16
C CYS A 694 -16.81 -14.99 35.17
N HIS A 695 -17.29 -16.11 34.62
CA HIS A 695 -16.94 -16.50 33.26
C HIS A 695 -17.66 -15.57 32.27
N LEU A 696 -16.99 -14.54 31.78
CA LEU A 696 -17.38 -13.86 30.53
C LEU A 696 -16.98 -14.75 29.35
N MET A 697 -17.64 -15.91 29.25
CA MET A 697 -17.52 -16.77 28.09
C MET A 697 -18.13 -16.01 26.92
N LEU A 698 -17.29 -15.59 25.97
CA LEU A 698 -17.71 -15.58 24.57
C LEU A 698 -18.49 -16.89 24.36
N PRO A 699 -19.72 -16.88 23.81
CA PRO A 699 -20.31 -18.15 23.39
C PRO A 699 -19.24 -18.80 22.53
N ALA A 700 -18.81 -20.01 22.89
CA ALA A 700 -17.75 -20.75 22.22
C ALA A 700 -18.10 -20.82 20.74
N SER A 701 -17.66 -19.80 20.01
CA SER A 701 -17.88 -19.66 18.59
C SER A 701 -16.82 -20.60 18.08
N ALA A 702 -17.25 -21.77 17.63
CA ALA A 702 -16.36 -22.85 17.23
C ALA A 702 -15.27 -22.23 16.35
N ARG A 703 -14.01 -22.31 16.80
CA ARG A 703 -12.86 -21.78 16.08
C ARG A 703 -12.89 -22.41 14.68
N PRO A 704 -13.14 -21.65 13.60
CA PRO A 704 -13.28 -22.24 12.29
C PRO A 704 -12.01 -22.99 11.89
N ILE A 705 -12.17 -24.18 11.31
CA ILE A 705 -11.07 -24.97 10.79
C ILE A 705 -10.70 -24.39 9.43
N ILE A 706 -9.45 -23.96 9.29
CA ILE A 706 -8.95 -23.37 8.05
C ILE A 706 -8.17 -24.45 7.30
N ASP A 707 -8.72 -24.86 6.17
CA ASP A 707 -8.00 -25.64 5.17
C ASP A 707 -7.40 -24.69 4.12
N LYS A 708 -6.24 -25.03 3.55
CA LYS A 708 -5.52 -24.16 2.60
C LYS A 708 -6.31 -23.86 1.32
N ASP A 709 -7.31 -24.68 1.00
CA ASP A 709 -8.14 -24.57 -0.20
C ASP A 709 -9.62 -24.33 0.10
N CYS A 710 -9.98 -24.02 1.36
CA CYS A 710 -11.38 -23.79 1.74
C CYS A 710 -12.04 -22.64 0.96
N MET A 711 -11.23 -21.68 0.51
CA MET A 711 -11.64 -20.52 -0.29
C MET A 711 -11.73 -20.78 -1.79
N LYS A 712 -11.60 -22.03 -2.27
CA LYS A 712 -11.66 -22.36 -3.70
C LYS A 712 -12.96 -21.93 -4.37
N ASP A 713 -14.09 -22.09 -3.67
CA ASP A 713 -15.39 -21.54 -4.05
C ASP A 713 -15.75 -20.39 -3.09
N PRO A 714 -15.63 -19.12 -3.52
CA PRO A 714 -15.87 -17.97 -2.64
C PRO A 714 -17.35 -17.77 -2.27
N LEU A 715 -18.28 -18.44 -2.97
CA LEU A 715 -19.73 -18.34 -2.71
C LEU A 715 -20.26 -19.47 -1.81
N CYS A 716 -19.49 -20.54 -1.63
CA CYS A 716 -19.89 -21.65 -0.79
C CYS A 716 -20.10 -21.19 0.67
N ASP A 717 -21.28 -21.47 1.23
CA ASP A 717 -21.64 -21.05 2.59
C ASP A 717 -20.66 -21.58 3.65
N ALA A 718 -20.13 -22.80 3.48
CA ALA A 718 -19.14 -23.39 4.39
C ALA A 718 -17.85 -22.56 4.47
N PHE A 719 -17.49 -21.91 3.36
CA PHE A 719 -16.37 -20.99 3.33
C PHE A 719 -16.82 -19.58 3.76
N TYR A 720 -17.75 -18.98 3.03
CA TYR A 720 -18.10 -17.57 3.21
C TYR A 720 -18.68 -17.29 4.60
N LEU A 721 -19.66 -18.06 5.04
CA LEU A 721 -20.35 -17.83 6.31
C LEU A 721 -19.58 -18.47 7.47
N ASP A 722 -19.29 -19.76 7.35
CA ASP A 722 -18.78 -20.55 8.49
C ASP A 722 -17.28 -20.35 8.74
N THR A 723 -16.53 -19.83 7.75
CA THR A 723 -15.09 -19.54 7.87
C THR A 723 -14.81 -18.03 7.79
N TRP A 724 -14.99 -17.41 6.63
CA TRP A 724 -14.59 -16.03 6.35
C TRP A 724 -15.32 -15.02 7.26
N GLN A 725 -16.65 -15.03 7.26
CA GLN A 725 -17.45 -14.13 8.10
C GLN A 725 -17.29 -14.46 9.59
N ALA A 726 -17.28 -15.75 9.96
CA ALA A 726 -17.12 -16.17 11.35
C ALA A 726 -15.78 -15.69 11.96
N ILE A 727 -14.68 -15.82 11.20
CA ILE A 727 -13.36 -15.31 11.63
C ILE A 727 -13.40 -13.80 11.79
N ALA A 728 -13.93 -13.06 10.81
CA ALA A 728 -14.06 -11.60 10.90
C ALA A 728 -14.83 -11.16 12.15
N GLU A 729 -15.96 -11.82 12.43
CA GLU A 729 -16.78 -11.55 13.62
C GLU A 729 -16.05 -11.87 14.93
N ASN A 730 -15.37 -13.02 14.99
CA ASN A 730 -14.65 -13.46 16.18
C ASN A 730 -13.47 -12.54 16.48
N ASN A 731 -12.65 -12.24 15.47
CA ASN A 731 -11.52 -11.31 15.60
C ASN A 731 -12.01 -9.93 16.06
N THR A 732 -13.06 -9.38 15.42
CA THR A 732 -13.64 -8.09 15.83
C THR A 732 -14.08 -8.10 17.31
N LYS A 733 -14.71 -9.18 17.79
CA LYS A 733 -15.12 -9.30 19.21
C LYS A 733 -13.89 -9.36 20.13
N VAL A 734 -12.86 -10.12 19.78
CA VAL A 734 -11.63 -10.23 20.57
C VAL A 734 -10.92 -8.87 20.67
N PHE A 735 -10.68 -8.21 19.54
CA PHE A 735 -10.04 -6.89 19.51
C PHE A 735 -10.85 -5.83 20.28
N ARG A 736 -12.19 -5.92 20.24
CA ARG A 736 -13.06 -5.07 21.05
C ARG A 736 -12.90 -5.35 22.54
N MET A 737 -12.91 -6.62 22.95
CA MET A 737 -12.83 -7.00 24.37
C MET A 737 -11.52 -6.57 25.01
N VAL A 738 -10.40 -6.80 24.32
CA VAL A 738 -9.05 -6.55 24.87
C VAL A 738 -8.65 -5.08 24.73
N PHE A 739 -8.76 -4.50 23.53
CA PHE A 739 -8.18 -3.19 23.25
C PHE A 739 -9.22 -2.06 23.12
N ARG A 740 -10.50 -2.38 22.99
CA ARG A 740 -11.56 -1.39 22.67
C ARG A 740 -11.20 -0.56 21.43
N CYS A 741 -10.76 -1.26 20.38
CA CYS A 741 -10.29 -0.66 19.13
C CYS A 741 -11.29 0.34 18.54
N MET A 742 -10.77 1.37 17.88
CA MET A 742 -11.54 2.26 17.03
C MET A 742 -11.16 2.07 15.56
N PRO A 743 -12.11 2.28 14.63
CA PRO A 743 -13.55 2.43 14.81
C PRO A 743 -14.25 1.10 15.14
N ASP A 744 -15.46 1.18 15.72
CA ASP A 744 -16.27 0.00 16.11
C ASP A 744 -17.79 0.29 16.07
N SER A 745 -18.60 -0.66 15.58
CA SER A 745 -20.07 -0.51 15.47
C SER A 745 -20.79 -0.37 16.81
N GLU A 746 -20.20 -0.80 17.94
CA GLU A 746 -20.76 -0.59 19.27
C GLU A 746 -20.61 0.85 19.77
N VAL A 747 -19.78 1.66 19.11
CA VAL A 747 -19.50 3.05 19.48
C VAL A 747 -20.27 3.98 18.56
N LYS A 748 -21.47 4.40 18.96
CA LYS A 748 -22.39 5.19 18.12
C LYS A 748 -22.36 6.69 18.39
N SER A 749 -21.69 7.13 19.45
CA SER A 749 -21.64 8.53 19.90
C SER A 749 -20.27 8.96 20.41
N TRP A 750 -20.01 10.27 20.49
CA TRP A 750 -18.76 10.79 21.06
C TRP A 750 -18.58 10.45 22.53
N LYS A 751 -19.68 10.23 23.27
CA LYS A 751 -19.63 9.78 24.66
C LYS A 751 -19.02 8.38 24.75
N GLU A 752 -19.58 7.43 24.00
CA GLU A 752 -19.10 6.04 23.95
C GLU A 752 -17.65 5.99 23.40
N TYR A 753 -17.29 6.87 22.46
CA TYR A 753 -15.92 6.99 21.94
C TYR A 753 -14.92 7.33 23.05
N LYS A 754 -15.25 8.33 23.89
CA LYS A 754 -14.41 8.74 25.01
C LYS A 754 -14.30 7.64 26.06
N GLU A 755 -15.38 6.90 26.31
CA GLU A 755 -15.37 5.78 27.26
C GLU A 755 -14.45 4.64 26.80
N TYR A 756 -14.49 4.28 25.51
CA TYR A 756 -13.59 3.28 24.93
C TYR A 756 -12.13 3.74 24.93
N THR A 757 -11.88 5.00 24.58
CA THR A 757 -10.52 5.59 24.59
C THR A 757 -9.93 5.57 26.00
N ALA A 758 -10.72 5.98 27.00
CA ALA A 758 -10.30 5.94 28.41
C ALA A 758 -10.04 4.50 28.90
N TYR A 759 -10.78 3.50 28.41
CA TYR A 759 -10.46 2.11 28.71
C TYR A 759 -9.11 1.69 28.13
N ALA A 760 -8.86 2.00 26.86
CA ALA A 760 -7.60 1.64 26.19
C ALA A 760 -6.38 2.26 26.89
N GLU A 761 -6.48 3.52 27.32
CA GLU A 761 -5.45 4.19 28.13
C GLU A 761 -5.20 3.46 29.46
N ARG A 762 -6.26 3.14 30.21
CA ARG A 762 -6.11 2.39 31.48
C ARG A 762 -5.54 0.98 31.27
N PHE A 763 -5.87 0.32 30.17
CA PHE A 763 -5.30 -1.00 29.85
C PHE A 763 -3.80 -0.86 29.57
N ALA A 764 -3.37 0.14 28.79
CA ALA A 764 -1.95 0.44 28.59
C ALA A 764 -1.23 0.78 29.92
N ASP A 765 -1.86 1.56 30.80
CA ASP A 765 -1.31 1.89 32.12
C ASP A 765 -1.19 0.67 33.04
N MET A 766 -2.15 -0.26 32.99
CA MET A 766 -2.07 -1.50 33.76
C MET A 766 -0.88 -2.35 33.30
N GLN A 767 -0.67 -2.47 32.00
CA GLN A 767 0.47 -3.21 31.45
C GLN A 767 1.81 -2.66 31.96
N ASN A 768 1.91 -1.33 32.11
CA ASN A 768 3.08 -0.67 32.69
C ASN A 768 3.31 -1.03 34.17
N ASN A 769 2.24 -1.20 34.95
CA ASN A 769 2.30 -1.44 36.40
C ASN A 769 2.43 -2.93 36.76
N TYR A 770 1.93 -3.85 35.93
CA TYR A 770 1.91 -5.29 36.20
C TYR A 770 3.31 -5.88 36.45
N PHE A 771 4.33 -5.38 35.74
CA PHE A 771 5.71 -5.87 35.89
C PHE A 771 6.47 -5.29 37.09
N TYR A 772 5.90 -4.35 37.85
CA TYR A 772 6.51 -3.82 39.08
C TYR A 772 6.23 -4.68 40.32
N ASP A 773 5.25 -5.59 40.27
CA ASP A 773 4.71 -6.25 41.47
C ASP A 773 5.23 -7.69 41.71
N GLU A 774 6.07 -8.24 40.82
CA GLU A 774 6.58 -9.62 40.99
C GLU A 774 7.93 -9.77 41.69
N ASN A 775 8.65 -8.68 42.08
CA ASN A 775 9.99 -8.83 42.71
C ASN A 775 10.44 -7.74 43.70
N ALA A 776 9.55 -7.15 44.52
CA ALA A 776 9.97 -6.23 45.58
C ALA A 776 9.55 -6.71 46.99
N PRO A 777 10.50 -7.00 47.91
CA PRO A 777 10.16 -7.24 49.30
C PRO A 777 9.68 -5.95 49.97
N HIS A 778 8.56 -6.03 50.67
CA HIS A 778 8.02 -4.96 51.50
C HIS A 778 9.06 -4.41 52.51
N LEU A 779 9.39 -3.12 52.38
CA LEU A 779 9.97 -2.32 53.47
C LEU A 779 9.04 -1.14 53.76
N GLN A 780 8.52 -1.11 54.98
CA GLN A 780 7.72 0.00 55.50
C GLN A 780 8.58 1.27 55.70
N PRO A 781 7.97 2.47 55.67
CA PRO A 781 8.67 3.72 55.40
C PRO A 781 9.29 4.33 56.67
N SER A 782 10.53 4.80 56.57
CA SER A 782 11.15 5.69 57.54
C SER A 782 11.49 7.04 56.90
N GLY A 783 11.20 8.10 57.65
CA GLY A 783 11.06 9.48 57.21
C GLY A 783 12.18 10.12 56.37
N GLY A 784 11.75 10.96 55.43
CA GLY A 784 12.35 12.29 55.21
C GLY A 784 13.29 12.48 54.01
N SER A 785 12.74 12.89 52.87
CA SER A 785 13.03 14.17 52.18
C SER A 785 12.48 14.13 50.75
N LYS A 786 11.76 15.19 50.37
CA LYS A 786 11.23 15.37 49.00
C LYS A 786 12.40 15.63 48.05
N LEU A 787 12.64 14.72 47.10
CA LEU A 787 13.44 14.97 45.91
C LEU A 787 12.52 15.02 44.69
N GLN A 788 12.57 16.16 44.01
CA GLN A 788 11.84 16.53 42.82
C GLN A 788 12.71 16.15 41.61
N SER A 789 12.24 15.25 40.75
CA SER A 789 12.89 14.90 39.48
C SER A 789 11.94 15.20 38.31
N GLY A 790 11.95 16.46 37.90
CA GLY A 790 11.70 16.83 36.51
C GLY A 790 13.00 16.71 35.69
N PRO A 791 12.94 16.67 34.35
CA PRO A 791 14.11 16.55 33.51
C PRO A 791 15.01 17.81 33.65
N PRO A 792 16.33 17.67 33.91
CA PRO A 792 17.26 18.80 33.87
C PRO A 792 17.68 19.05 32.42
N GLY A 793 17.16 20.14 31.85
CA GLY A 793 17.53 20.60 30.51
C GLY A 793 17.08 22.02 30.13
N ALA A 794 16.45 22.76 31.05
CA ALA A 794 16.15 24.18 30.87
C ALA A 794 17.08 25.01 31.79
N GLY A 795 18.05 25.73 31.19
CA GLY A 795 18.73 26.84 31.85
C GLY A 795 20.21 27.04 31.54
N VAL A 796 20.53 27.66 30.40
CA VAL A 796 21.64 28.63 30.33
C VAL A 796 21.11 29.90 29.66
N THR A 797 21.16 31.00 30.40
CA THR A 797 20.79 32.35 29.98
C THR A 797 21.96 33.04 29.27
N SER A 798 21.73 33.59 28.07
CA SER A 798 22.06 35.00 27.78
C SER A 798 21.58 35.45 26.38
N THR A 799 20.91 36.60 26.41
CA THR A 799 20.75 37.62 25.35
C THR A 799 20.00 37.28 24.06
N VAL A 800 18.66 37.32 24.12
CA VAL A 800 17.83 37.92 23.06
C VAL A 800 16.70 38.72 23.71
N GLY A 801 16.98 39.98 24.00
CA GLY A 801 15.96 40.99 24.29
C GLY A 801 15.58 41.72 23.02
N LYS A 802 14.28 41.96 22.84
CA LYS A 802 13.59 42.75 21.79
C LYS A 802 13.28 42.08 20.45
N VAL A 803 12.26 41.22 20.44
CA VAL A 803 11.27 41.13 19.32
C VAL A 803 9.86 40.77 19.83
N GLY A 804 9.70 40.29 21.08
CA GLY A 804 8.39 39.84 21.60
C GLY A 804 7.39 40.94 22.02
N HIS A 805 7.78 42.22 22.09
CA HIS A 805 6.91 43.25 22.65
C HIS A 805 5.99 43.94 21.64
N ASP A 806 6.17 43.69 20.34
CA ASP A 806 5.32 44.25 19.27
C ASP A 806 4.18 43.30 18.87
N VAL A 807 4.27 42.00 19.17
CA VAL A 807 3.23 41.01 18.83
C VAL A 807 2.06 41.03 19.82
N GLU A 808 2.32 41.26 21.11
CA GLU A 808 1.24 41.42 22.12
C GLU A 808 0.49 42.76 21.98
N LYS A 809 1.12 43.78 21.38
CA LYS A 809 0.47 45.07 21.12
C LYS A 809 -0.49 45.00 19.93
N ILE A 810 -0.13 44.26 18.89
CA ILE A 810 -1.01 43.99 17.72
C ILE A 810 -2.20 43.11 18.13
N GLY A 811 -1.98 42.11 18.99
CA GLY A 811 -3.05 41.23 19.48
C GLY A 811 -4.05 41.93 20.41
N SER A 812 -3.62 42.96 21.15
CA SER A 812 -4.50 43.77 22.00
C SER A 812 -5.24 44.86 21.22
N GLU A 813 -4.61 45.49 20.22
CA GLU A 813 -5.27 46.41 19.29
C GLU A 813 -6.30 45.69 18.40
N ALA A 814 -6.03 44.46 17.95
CA ALA A 814 -6.98 43.64 17.19
C ALA A 814 -8.25 43.28 17.99
N LYS A 815 -8.10 42.97 19.29
CA LYS A 815 -9.26 42.73 20.18
C LYS A 815 -10.11 43.99 20.39
N GLN A 816 -9.49 45.17 20.36
CA GLN A 816 -10.19 46.44 20.58
C GLN A 816 -10.88 46.98 19.31
N VAL A 817 -10.36 46.65 18.13
CA VAL A 817 -11.03 46.92 16.83
C VAL A 817 -12.20 45.96 16.60
N VAL A 818 -12.07 44.69 16.98
CA VAL A 818 -13.16 43.68 16.87
C VAL A 818 -14.29 43.98 17.85
N ALA A 819 -14.00 44.51 19.04
CA ALA A 819 -15.02 44.91 20.01
C ALA A 819 -15.82 46.15 19.57
N ASN A 820 -15.22 47.07 18.82
CA ASN A 820 -15.87 48.32 18.39
C ASN A 820 -16.73 48.17 17.11
N HIS A 821 -16.63 47.07 16.36
CA HIS A 821 -17.38 46.85 15.11
C HIS A 821 -18.53 45.84 15.19
N LEU A 822 -18.82 45.27 16.37
CA LEU A 822 -19.95 44.36 16.61
C LEU A 822 -21.28 45.08 16.89
N SER A 823 -21.56 46.19 16.20
CA SER A 823 -22.84 46.92 16.34
C SER A 823 -23.63 47.10 15.04
N ASN A 824 -23.18 46.59 13.89
CA ASN A 824 -24.00 46.55 12.67
C ASN A 824 -23.61 45.38 11.75
N GLU A 825 -24.47 44.36 11.70
CA GLU A 825 -24.21 43.02 11.12
C GLU A 825 -24.17 42.95 9.58
N ALA A 826 -24.34 44.04 8.85
CA ALA A 826 -24.35 44.02 7.37
C ALA A 826 -23.02 44.48 6.71
N SER A 827 -22.11 45.10 7.46
CA SER A 827 -20.86 45.70 6.92
C SER A 827 -19.59 44.89 7.23
N ALA A 828 -19.69 43.87 8.09
CA ALA A 828 -18.53 43.12 8.56
C ALA A 828 -18.01 42.13 7.51
N GLU A 829 -18.88 41.53 6.68
CA GLU A 829 -18.50 40.49 5.72
C GLU A 829 -17.66 41.05 4.55
N ASP A 830 -17.95 42.27 4.07
CA ASP A 830 -17.15 42.92 3.02
C ASP A 830 -15.87 43.55 3.56
N SER A 831 -15.88 44.06 4.80
CA SER A 831 -14.67 44.58 5.46
C SER A 831 -13.69 43.46 5.81
N LEU A 832 -14.19 42.28 6.20
CA LEU A 832 -13.37 41.08 6.43
C LEU A 832 -12.87 40.45 5.13
N LYS A 833 -13.66 40.49 4.04
CA LYS A 833 -13.19 40.07 2.70
C LYS A 833 -12.13 41.02 2.16
N GLN A 834 -12.29 42.34 2.34
CA GLN A 834 -11.26 43.32 1.97
C GLN A 834 -10.01 43.15 2.81
N TRP A 835 -10.13 42.99 4.12
CA TRP A 835 -8.99 42.73 5.00
C TRP A 835 -8.29 41.41 4.68
N ALA A 836 -9.03 40.33 4.39
CA ALA A 836 -8.45 39.04 3.99
C ALA A 836 -7.82 39.09 2.59
N ALA A 837 -8.39 39.86 1.67
CA ALA A 837 -7.81 40.10 0.35
C ALA A 837 -6.55 40.96 0.45
N GLU A 838 -6.54 41.99 1.30
CA GLU A 838 -5.37 42.84 1.57
C GLU A 838 -4.28 42.09 2.34
N ALA A 839 -4.64 41.24 3.31
CA ALA A 839 -3.70 40.39 4.03
C ALA A 839 -3.07 39.33 3.11
N ASN A 840 -3.87 38.70 2.23
CA ASN A 840 -3.36 37.80 1.20
C ASN A 840 -2.50 38.54 0.18
N ARG A 841 -2.88 39.76 -0.22
CA ARG A 841 -2.08 40.57 -1.14
C ARG A 841 -0.77 41.03 -0.51
N ALA A 842 -0.77 41.42 0.76
CA ALA A 842 0.43 41.77 1.53
C ALA A 842 1.30 40.55 1.88
N GLN A 843 0.75 39.34 1.89
CA GLN A 843 1.49 38.09 2.05
C GLN A 843 2.08 37.61 0.72
N ILE A 844 1.36 37.81 -0.39
CA ILE A 844 1.86 37.64 -1.75
C ILE A 844 2.97 38.66 -2.05
N GLU A 845 2.82 39.92 -1.64
CA GLU A 845 3.87 40.95 -1.78
C GLU A 845 5.09 40.64 -0.90
N ARG A 846 4.91 40.16 0.33
CA ARG A 846 6.03 39.70 1.18
C ARG A 846 6.75 38.49 0.59
N GLN A 847 6.02 37.54 0.02
CA GLN A 847 6.61 36.40 -0.69
C GLN A 847 7.24 36.83 -2.02
N GLN A 848 6.69 37.81 -2.72
CA GLN A 848 7.29 38.44 -3.90
C GLN A 848 8.53 39.26 -3.55
N GLU A 849 8.61 39.89 -2.39
CA GLU A 849 9.82 40.58 -1.89
C GLU A 849 10.89 39.59 -1.42
N GLU A 850 10.51 38.46 -0.82
CA GLU A 850 11.42 37.35 -0.48
C GLU A 850 11.91 36.62 -1.74
N LEU A 851 11.05 36.44 -2.75
CA LEU A 851 11.42 35.90 -4.06
C LEU A 851 12.21 36.90 -4.90
N ALA A 852 11.92 38.21 -4.84
CA ALA A 852 12.70 39.27 -5.50
C ALA A 852 14.10 39.42 -4.90
N LYS A 853 14.29 39.12 -3.61
CA LYS A 853 15.63 39.01 -2.99
C LYS A 853 16.42 37.80 -3.50
N VAL A 854 15.76 36.76 -4.02
CA VAL A 854 16.38 35.59 -4.65
C VAL A 854 16.49 35.73 -6.18
N GLU A 855 15.64 36.55 -6.81
CA GLU A 855 15.58 36.80 -8.27
C GLU A 855 16.30 38.07 -8.75
N THR A 856 17.08 38.74 -7.90
CA THR A 856 17.85 39.95 -8.27
C THR A 856 19.07 39.69 -9.17
N LEU A 857 19.03 38.66 -10.01
CA LEU A 857 19.92 38.52 -11.16
C LEU A 857 19.14 37.90 -12.34
N GLY A 858 18.50 38.74 -13.17
CA GLY A 858 18.17 38.32 -14.53
C GLY A 858 16.99 38.95 -15.29
N GLU A 859 16.21 39.89 -14.75
CA GLU A 859 14.96 40.30 -15.42
C GLU A 859 14.79 41.80 -15.73
N LYS A 860 15.89 42.54 -15.97
CA LYS A 860 15.78 43.92 -16.49
C LYS A 860 15.82 44.05 -18.01
N GLU A 861 15.94 42.95 -18.75
CA GLU A 861 16.14 42.97 -20.21
C GLU A 861 15.01 42.31 -21.03
N ALA A 862 14.03 41.65 -20.41
CA ALA A 862 12.95 40.98 -21.14
C ALA A 862 11.70 41.85 -21.38
N LEU A 863 11.57 43.02 -20.76
CA LEU A 863 10.38 43.90 -20.86
C LEU A 863 10.52 45.05 -21.86
N LYS A 864 11.56 45.08 -22.71
CA LYS A 864 11.75 46.13 -23.73
C LYS A 864 11.38 45.76 -25.16
N ALA A 865 10.85 44.55 -25.41
CA ALA A 865 10.62 44.07 -26.77
C ALA A 865 9.14 43.95 -27.21
N VAL A 866 8.16 44.35 -26.39
CA VAL A 866 6.73 44.13 -26.71
C VAL A 866 5.88 45.41 -26.81
N GLU A 867 6.34 46.56 -26.32
CA GLU A 867 5.58 47.82 -26.47
C GLU A 867 6.16 48.70 -27.58
N THR A 868 5.85 48.38 -28.83
CA THR A 868 5.74 49.39 -29.89
C THR A 868 5.01 48.83 -31.09
N LYS A 869 3.67 48.91 -31.08
CA LYS A 869 2.84 49.19 -32.27
C LYS A 869 1.38 49.39 -31.88
N SER A 870 0.83 50.50 -32.39
CA SER A 870 -0.60 50.87 -32.53
C SER A 870 -1.40 51.08 -31.23
N SER A 871 -2.22 52.12 -31.06
CA SER A 871 -2.74 53.11 -32.01
C SER A 871 -3.49 54.22 -31.26
N GLN A 872 -3.44 55.42 -31.82
CA GLN A 872 -4.35 56.53 -31.55
C GLN A 872 -5.77 56.23 -32.09
N SER A 873 -6.79 56.70 -31.37
CA SER A 873 -7.85 57.62 -31.84
C SER A 873 -9.25 57.29 -31.32
N SER A 874 -9.94 58.38 -31.03
CA SER A 874 -11.18 58.63 -30.30
C SER A 874 -12.47 58.53 -31.13
N GLY A 875 -13.62 58.32 -30.48
CA GLY A 875 -14.93 58.75 -30.99
C GLY A 875 -16.15 58.13 -30.30
N ASN A 876 -16.86 58.95 -29.49
CA ASN A 876 -18.20 58.72 -28.93
C ASN A 876 -19.28 58.59 -30.03
N VAL A 877 -20.42 57.91 -29.72
CA VAL A 877 -21.82 58.41 -29.80
C VAL A 877 -22.78 57.39 -29.16
N GLU A 878 -23.56 57.84 -28.17
CA GLU A 878 -24.82 57.28 -27.62
C GLU A 878 -26.03 57.98 -28.33
N PRO A 879 -27.34 57.58 -28.23
CA PRO A 879 -28.02 57.28 -26.95
C PRO A 879 -29.29 56.35 -26.97
N SER A 880 -29.73 55.97 -25.76
CA SER A 880 -31.08 56.25 -25.20
C SER A 880 -31.97 55.11 -24.66
N VAL A 881 -32.48 55.40 -23.45
CA VAL A 881 -33.76 55.06 -22.77
C VAL A 881 -33.80 53.90 -21.74
N ALA A 882 -33.97 54.30 -20.48
CA ALA A 882 -34.25 53.52 -19.25
C ALA A 882 -35.78 53.49 -18.95
N PHE A 883 -36.34 52.52 -18.21
CA PHE A 883 -36.52 52.41 -16.73
C PHE A 883 -37.64 51.33 -16.48
N PRO A 884 -38.12 51.03 -15.25
CA PRO A 884 -37.47 50.48 -14.06
C PRO A 884 -38.30 49.31 -13.44
N ASP A 885 -38.12 49.10 -12.14
CA ASP A 885 -38.36 47.95 -11.27
C ASP A 885 -39.72 47.95 -10.51
N VAL A 886 -39.99 46.83 -9.79
CA VAL A 886 -40.91 46.59 -8.62
C VAL A 886 -42.43 46.39 -8.84
N ASP A 887 -43.02 45.24 -8.42
CA ASP A 887 -43.89 45.10 -7.20
C ASP A 887 -44.60 43.73 -6.97
N LYS A 888 -44.89 43.47 -5.67
CA LYS A 888 -45.61 42.33 -5.04
C LYS A 888 -47.14 42.50 -5.04
N ALA A 889 -47.94 41.40 -4.91
CA ALA A 889 -49.11 41.29 -3.99
C ALA A 889 -49.91 39.96 -4.02
N LEU A 890 -50.08 39.36 -2.82
CA LEU A 890 -51.28 38.86 -2.09
C LEU A 890 -52.47 38.03 -2.71
N GLU A 891 -52.70 36.88 -2.03
CA GLU A 891 -53.92 36.30 -1.39
C GLU A 891 -55.30 36.04 -2.06
N ARG A 892 -55.73 34.76 -1.88
CA ARG A 892 -57.03 34.20 -1.36
C ARG A 892 -58.20 33.77 -2.28
N GLN A 893 -58.56 32.48 -2.05
CA GLN A 893 -59.90 31.82 -1.97
C GLN A 893 -60.71 31.66 -3.29
N ARG A 894 -61.42 30.54 -3.60
CA ARG A 894 -62.41 29.77 -2.81
C ARG A 894 -62.92 28.51 -3.58
N SER A 895 -63.56 27.58 -2.84
CA SER A 895 -64.50 26.49 -3.22
C SER A 895 -63.97 25.25 -3.98
N GLY A 896 -64.28 23.98 -3.68
CA GLY A 896 -65.17 23.34 -2.69
C GLY A 896 -66.11 22.30 -3.36
N ALA A 897 -65.99 21.00 -3.05
CA ALA A 897 -67.09 20.00 -2.94
C ALA A 897 -66.62 18.52 -2.80
N GLN A 898 -66.62 18.03 -1.55
CA GLN A 898 -67.23 16.82 -0.97
C GLN A 898 -67.43 15.44 -1.68
N THR A 899 -67.02 14.40 -0.91
CA THR A 899 -67.70 13.14 -0.47
C THR A 899 -67.73 11.87 -1.35
N ASN A 900 -67.12 10.77 -0.87
CA ASN A 900 -67.82 9.64 -0.20
C ASN A 900 -66.84 8.53 0.26
N GLY A 901 -67.17 7.86 1.38
CA GLY A 901 -66.34 6.83 2.03
C GLY A 901 -66.76 5.38 1.80
N TYR A 902 -65.85 4.46 2.19
CA TYR A 902 -65.91 3.10 2.80
C TYR A 902 -67.14 2.17 2.57
N PRO A 903 -67.02 0.81 2.58
CA PRO A 903 -66.28 0.04 3.61
C PRO A 903 -65.60 -1.30 3.22
N ASP A 904 -64.94 -1.86 4.24
CA ASP A 904 -64.37 -3.22 4.42
C ASP A 904 -65.19 -4.42 3.89
N ALA A 905 -64.50 -5.48 3.45
CA ALA A 905 -64.71 -6.88 3.91
C ALA A 905 -63.71 -7.90 3.31
N LEU A 906 -62.85 -8.44 4.18
CA LEU A 906 -62.60 -9.87 4.49
C LEU A 906 -62.46 -10.97 3.39
N THR A 907 -61.30 -11.65 3.50
CA THR A 907 -61.06 -13.13 3.65
C THR A 907 -60.58 -14.04 2.49
N LEU A 908 -59.51 -14.78 2.86
CA LEU A 908 -59.20 -16.22 2.66
C LEU A 908 -58.13 -16.67 1.64
N ASN A 909 -56.93 -16.92 2.21
CA ASN A 909 -56.02 -18.07 2.11
C ASN A 909 -55.80 -18.82 0.78
N GLY A 910 -54.52 -18.90 0.40
CA GLY A 910 -53.92 -19.98 -0.40
C GLY A 910 -52.44 -20.13 -0.06
N SER A 911 -52.11 -21.08 0.80
CA SER A 911 -50.76 -21.39 1.30
C SER A 911 -49.98 -22.30 0.35
N LEU A 912 -48.76 -21.91 -0.02
CA LEU A 912 -47.68 -22.85 -0.37
C LEU A 912 -46.38 -22.33 0.26
N SER A 913 -45.84 -23.11 1.20
CA SER A 913 -44.67 -22.77 2.00
C SER A 913 -43.38 -23.05 1.25
N GLN A 914 -42.54 -22.02 1.05
CA GLN A 914 -41.09 -22.20 0.95
C GLN A 914 -40.47 -21.57 2.21
N ARG A 915 -39.65 -22.37 2.91
CA ARG A 915 -39.03 -22.05 4.20
C ARG A 915 -38.07 -20.86 4.05
N ARG A 916 -38.57 -19.66 4.35
CA ARG A 916 -37.78 -18.47 4.63
C ARG A 916 -37.18 -18.60 6.03
N ARG A 917 -35.88 -18.92 6.15
CA ARG A 917 -35.16 -18.85 7.43
C ARG A 917 -35.01 -17.37 7.81
N ARG A 918 -35.92 -16.85 8.64
CA ARG A 918 -35.70 -15.59 9.36
C ARG A 918 -34.48 -15.77 10.27
N ARG A 919 -33.35 -15.13 9.95
CA ARG A 919 -32.30 -14.87 10.94
C ARG A 919 -32.88 -13.90 11.95
N GLY A 920 -33.20 -14.42 13.14
CA GLY A 920 -33.55 -13.58 14.27
C GLY A 920 -32.31 -12.82 14.71
N THR A 921 -32.39 -11.49 14.72
CA THR A 921 -31.47 -10.67 15.51
C THR A 921 -31.59 -11.12 16.96
N THR A 922 -30.61 -11.87 17.47
CA THR A 922 -30.50 -12.18 18.89
C THR A 922 -30.28 -10.87 19.64
N ARG A 923 -31.35 -10.33 20.23
CA ARG A 923 -31.24 -9.34 21.31
C ARG A 923 -30.62 -10.05 22.50
N SER A 924 -29.29 -10.15 22.56
CA SER A 924 -28.63 -10.35 23.84
C SER A 924 -28.85 -9.08 24.67
N SER A 925 -29.07 -9.25 25.96
CA SER A 925 -29.23 -8.13 26.91
C SER A 925 -27.95 -7.32 26.94
N LYS A 926 -27.89 -6.24 26.16
CA LYS A 926 -26.76 -5.30 26.17
C LYS A 926 -26.76 -4.54 27.50
N ARG A 927 -25.84 -4.91 28.40
CA ARG A 927 -25.39 -4.00 29.46
C ARG A 927 -24.66 -2.85 28.76
N GLU A 928 -25.06 -1.62 29.01
CA GLU A 928 -24.32 -0.45 28.54
C GLU A 928 -22.92 -0.46 29.16
N PHE A 929 -21.90 -0.31 28.33
CA PHE A 929 -20.50 -0.28 28.74
C PHE A 929 -20.22 1.02 29.50
N HIS A 930 -19.36 0.94 30.51
CA HIS A 930 -18.84 2.12 31.18
C HIS A 930 -17.32 2.07 31.27
N ALA A 931 -16.68 3.22 31.13
CA ALA A 931 -15.24 3.36 31.34
C ALA A 931 -14.78 2.96 32.75
N SER A 932 -15.69 2.72 33.69
CA SER A 932 -15.40 2.19 35.03
C SER A 932 -15.45 0.67 35.12
N ASP A 933 -15.81 -0.04 34.05
CA ASP A 933 -15.81 -1.50 34.04
C ASP A 933 -14.39 -2.03 34.31
N ASP A 934 -14.32 -3.19 34.97
CA ASP A 934 -13.07 -3.84 35.36
C ASP A 934 -12.21 -4.11 34.13
N ILE A 935 -10.92 -3.84 34.24
CA ILE A 935 -9.98 -4.07 33.16
C ILE A 935 -9.63 -5.57 33.15
N ILE A 936 -9.57 -6.14 31.95
CA ILE A 936 -9.25 -7.55 31.75
C ILE A 936 -7.84 -7.87 32.29
N SER A 937 -7.66 -9.06 32.88
CA SER A 937 -6.33 -9.47 33.35
C SER A 937 -5.40 -9.77 32.18
N MET A 938 -4.08 -9.73 32.41
CA MET A 938 -3.08 -10.02 31.37
C MET A 938 -3.20 -11.44 30.83
N HIS A 939 -3.52 -12.41 31.69
CA HIS A 939 -3.69 -13.81 31.30
C HIS A 939 -4.92 -13.99 30.40
N GLU A 940 -6.06 -13.42 30.78
CA GLU A 940 -7.27 -13.46 29.96
C GLU A 940 -7.07 -12.72 28.62
N ALA A 941 -6.35 -11.60 28.62
CA ALA A 941 -6.00 -10.89 27.38
C ALA A 941 -5.15 -11.78 26.47
N GLU A 942 -4.14 -12.47 27.00
CA GLU A 942 -3.32 -13.41 26.23
C GLU A 942 -4.13 -14.57 25.64
N GLU A 943 -5.01 -15.18 26.44
CA GLU A 943 -5.88 -16.26 25.97
C GLU A 943 -6.79 -15.80 24.82
N LEU A 944 -7.44 -14.64 24.98
CA LEU A 944 -8.32 -14.08 23.94
C LEU A 944 -7.53 -13.75 22.68
N LEU A 945 -6.38 -13.11 22.80
CA LEU A 945 -5.54 -12.75 21.65
C LEU A 945 -4.99 -13.99 20.93
N GLY A 946 -4.70 -15.07 21.65
CA GLY A 946 -4.34 -16.37 21.09
C GLY A 946 -5.45 -17.06 20.29
N MET A 947 -6.70 -16.59 20.40
CA MET A 947 -7.83 -17.08 19.60
C MET A 947 -7.98 -16.36 18.25
N VAL A 948 -7.26 -15.26 18.00
CA VAL A 948 -7.31 -14.53 16.73
C VAL A 948 -6.78 -15.41 15.60
N GLN A 949 -7.50 -15.43 14.47
CA GLN A 949 -7.09 -16.18 13.25
C GLN A 949 -6.92 -15.22 12.08
N GLY A 950 -5.73 -15.21 11.48
CA GLY A 950 -5.41 -14.28 10.40
C GLY A 950 -5.57 -12.82 10.81
N HIS A 951 -6.00 -11.99 9.85
CA HIS A 951 -6.06 -10.54 10.02
C HIS A 951 -7.46 -9.97 9.81
N LEU A 952 -8.39 -10.76 9.30
CA LEU A 952 -9.71 -10.30 8.88
C LEU A 952 -10.56 -9.80 10.06
N VAL A 953 -11.18 -8.62 9.89
CA VAL A 953 -12.16 -8.03 10.82
C VAL A 953 -13.31 -7.40 10.05
N LEU A 954 -14.47 -7.22 10.70
CA LEU A 954 -15.61 -6.51 10.11
C LEU A 954 -15.36 -5.00 10.02
N TRP A 955 -15.82 -4.39 8.92
CA TRP A 955 -15.84 -2.93 8.80
C TRP A 955 -17.05 -2.34 9.56
N PRO A 956 -16.89 -1.26 10.35
CA PRO A 956 -17.89 -0.86 11.34
C PRO A 956 -18.96 0.11 10.82
N TYR A 957 -20.05 -0.42 10.23
CA TYR A 957 -21.14 0.39 9.66
C TYR A 957 -21.78 1.42 10.61
N GLU A 958 -21.88 1.12 11.91
CA GLU A 958 -22.66 1.90 12.89
C GLU A 958 -21.83 2.94 13.67
N TRP A 959 -20.52 3.04 13.40
CA TRP A 959 -19.60 3.86 14.20
C TRP A 959 -19.92 5.37 14.13
N LEU A 960 -20.16 6.02 15.27
CA LEU A 960 -20.56 7.44 15.37
C LEU A 960 -21.84 7.83 14.61
N GLU A 961 -22.71 6.85 14.29
CA GLU A 961 -23.94 7.11 13.53
C GLU A 961 -24.88 8.14 14.19
N ARG A 962 -24.97 8.16 15.54
CA ARG A 962 -25.87 9.09 16.26
C ARG A 962 -25.45 10.55 16.13
N GLU A 963 -24.14 10.81 15.94
CA GLU A 963 -23.64 12.17 15.80
C GLU A 963 -24.08 12.80 14.48
N GLU A 964 -24.11 12.04 13.39
CA GLU A 964 -24.64 12.53 12.11
C GLU A 964 -26.16 12.79 12.17
N GLN A 965 -26.92 11.91 12.84
CA GLN A 965 -28.36 12.07 13.00
C GLN A 965 -28.73 13.24 13.95
N GLY A 966 -27.90 13.50 14.96
CA GLY A 966 -28.07 14.62 15.89
C GLY A 966 -27.80 15.98 15.23
N VAL A 967 -26.85 16.03 14.29
CA VAL A 967 -26.55 17.23 13.50
C VAL A 967 -27.76 17.60 12.64
N THR A 968 -28.44 16.65 11.98
CA THR A 968 -29.65 16.95 11.17
C THR A 968 -30.82 17.61 11.91
N LYS A 969 -30.86 17.58 13.26
CA LYS A 969 -31.87 18.32 14.06
C LYS A 969 -31.47 19.76 14.41
N ASN A 970 -30.20 20.15 14.21
CA ASN A 970 -29.66 21.45 14.60
C ASN A 970 -28.96 22.24 13.46
N ILE A 971 -29.05 21.79 12.20
CA ILE A 971 -28.53 22.54 11.03
C ILE A 971 -29.45 23.72 10.69
N HIS A 972 -29.52 24.71 11.58
CA HIS A 972 -29.87 26.10 11.23
C HIS A 972 -28.83 27.11 11.77
N SER A 973 -27.70 26.69 12.37
CA SER A 973 -26.82 27.68 13.03
C SER A 973 -25.30 27.53 12.99
N LYS A 974 -24.67 26.53 12.33
CA LYS A 974 -23.19 26.50 12.26
C LYS A 974 -22.67 26.05 10.88
N ARG A 975 -22.01 26.97 10.16
CA ARG A 975 -21.26 26.71 8.92
C ARG A 975 -19.96 25.97 9.25
N SER A 976 -19.77 24.77 8.70
CA SER A 976 -18.48 24.08 8.64
C SER A 976 -17.57 24.70 7.55
N PRO A 977 -16.24 24.51 7.61
CA PRO A 977 -15.32 25.14 6.67
C PRO A 977 -15.41 24.49 5.27
N LYS A 978 -15.96 25.22 4.30
CA LYS A 978 -16.18 24.81 2.90
C LYS A 978 -14.90 24.44 2.09
N TRP A 979 -13.71 24.62 2.65
CA TRP A 979 -12.44 24.49 1.92
C TRP A 979 -12.01 23.05 1.64
N TYR A 980 -12.31 22.08 2.52
CA TYR A 980 -11.88 20.68 2.33
C TYR A 980 -12.77 19.88 1.36
N LEU A 981 -14.06 20.22 1.26
CA LEU A 981 -14.98 19.63 0.28
C LEU A 981 -14.61 19.96 -1.17
N ILE A 982 -13.79 20.99 -1.40
CA ILE A 982 -13.27 21.36 -2.73
C ILE A 982 -12.11 20.44 -3.14
N GLN A 983 -11.35 19.90 -2.18
CA GLN A 983 -10.21 19.01 -2.44
C GLN A 983 -10.62 17.55 -2.74
N PHE A 984 -11.84 17.16 -2.33
CA PHE A 984 -12.38 15.81 -2.50
C PHE A 984 -13.65 15.73 -3.36
N CYS A 985 -14.50 16.77 -3.41
CA CYS A 985 -15.86 16.67 -3.97
C CYS A 985 -16.37 17.92 -4.74
N SER A 986 -15.55 18.83 -5.29
CA SER A 986 -16.10 19.91 -6.15
C SER A 986 -15.81 19.74 -7.63
N THR A 987 -16.88 19.37 -8.33
CA THR A 987 -17.19 19.74 -9.71
C THR A 987 -17.54 21.23 -9.77
N THR A 988 -16.77 22.01 -10.54
CA THR A 988 -17.23 23.17 -11.33
C THR A 988 -16.03 23.75 -12.09
N ALA A 989 -15.88 23.30 -13.32
CA ALA A 989 -15.34 24.15 -14.38
C ALA A 989 -16.57 24.77 -15.05
N ASP A 990 -16.81 26.06 -14.81
CA ASP A 990 -17.49 26.96 -15.74
C ASP A 990 -17.44 28.41 -15.24
N SER A 991 -16.97 29.30 -16.12
CA SER A 991 -16.88 30.78 -16.03
C SER A 991 -15.89 31.38 -15.02
N VAL A 992 -14.70 31.77 -15.48
CA VAL A 992 -14.31 33.13 -15.96
C VAL A 992 -13.03 33.00 -16.79
#